data_AF-A0A0L9VLZ4-F1
#
_entry.id   AF-A0A0L9VLZ4-F1
#
_cell.length_a   1.000
_cell.length_b   1.000
_cell.length_c   1.000
_cell.angle_alpha   90.00
_cell.angle_beta   90.00
_cell.angle_gamma   90.00
#
_symmetry.space_group_name_H-M   'P 1'
#
loop_
_entity.id
_entity.type
_entity.pdbx_description
1 polymer ?
#
loop_
_entity_poly.entity_id
_entity_poly.type
_entity_poly.pdbx_seq_one_letter_code
_entity_poly.pdbx_strand_id
1 'polypeptide(L)'
;MRSSFRSLTFSLSHHLTLPFLSSPRLLQLRRLAVTAPEQEALRSAELESRRLRGPEVEVGELSAVPEEWRRARVAWLCKELPAHKAGMLVKILNAQRKWMTQEDAAYIIVHCLRIRENETAFKVYKWMMQRNWYRFDFALATKLADYLGKERKFSKCREVFDDIINQGRVPSESTFHILVVAYLSAPVQGCLDEACGIYNRMIQLGGYQPRLSLHNSLFKAIVSNPGILSKHYLKQAEYIFHHMVTTRLDVQKDIYAGLIWLHSYQDSIDKERIAELREAMQCAGYDEDREVLLSILRICAREGEVEEAEKTWVKLLKFESDPPALAFVYKMEAYSKVGMPMKSLEIFREMQSKLGKADVAAYNQIIEILCKAQESELAETIMADFVKSGLKPLTPSYVHLLSMYYNLELYDKLEEALSQCLEKCRPNCATYTIYLDYLVKIGNIDKAQDIFNRMNSDAFIGVNARSCNTILSGYLSSGNHMKAEKIYDFMCLKKYEIESPLMEKLDYILSLKRKVVKRPINLKLSKEQREILIGLLLGGLRIDSDDPRRNHIIRFDFDGNSNSHYVLKSHIYRQFYEWLHPSCKPSDDSENVPDKFCTIVSSHFGFYADQFWANGEPTIPKLIHRWMSPCVLAYWYMYGGHRNSSGDIFLKIKGSQEGVENIVKKFKAMSMDCKVKRKGRVFWIGILGSHSTWFWKLVEPYMIEDRDFPEVGDETEKHYAMAAEEIKFNSDSGE
;
A
#
# COMPACT_ATOMS: atom_id res chain seq x y z
N MET A 1 -8.33 -42.20 9.38
CA MET A 1 -9.33 -41.11 9.35
C MET A 1 -8.79 -39.92 10.13
N ARG A 2 -8.85 -38.72 9.53
CA ARG A 2 -8.99 -37.38 10.15
C ARG A 2 -8.04 -37.01 11.31
N SER A 3 -7.03 -36.18 11.06
CA SER A 3 -7.07 -34.69 10.98
C SER A 3 -6.63 -34.05 12.29
N SER A 4 -5.39 -33.58 12.33
CA SER A 4 -4.88 -32.65 13.34
C SER A 4 -4.35 -31.43 12.59
N PHE A 5 -5.04 -30.30 12.73
CA PHE A 5 -4.55 -28.98 12.37
C PHE A 5 -4.15 -28.30 13.67
N ARG A 6 -2.86 -28.03 13.85
CA ARG A 6 -2.38 -26.98 14.73
C ARG A 6 -1.45 -26.06 13.95
N SER A 7 -1.83 -24.80 14.03
CA SER A 7 -1.22 -23.57 13.56
C SER A 7 0.19 -23.38 14.10
N LEU A 8 1.09 -22.89 13.24
CA LEU A 8 2.32 -22.22 13.62
C LEU A 8 2.41 -20.90 12.85
N THR A 9 2.10 -19.83 13.56
CA THR A 9 2.51 -18.45 13.27
C THR A 9 4.02 -18.36 13.52
N PHE A 10 4.79 -17.88 12.54
CA PHE A 10 6.21 -17.56 12.73
C PHE A 10 6.42 -16.06 12.56
N SER A 11 6.85 -15.42 13.65
CA SER A 11 7.37 -14.07 13.74
C SER A 11 8.80 -14.00 13.21
N LEU A 12 9.13 -12.89 12.54
CA LEU A 12 10.49 -12.48 12.25
C LEU A 12 11.28 -12.19 13.54
N SER A 13 12.50 -12.70 13.65
CA SER A 13 13.70 -11.88 13.90
C SER A 13 14.98 -12.72 13.93
N HIS A 14 15.96 -12.20 13.18
CA HIS A 14 17.41 -12.17 13.40
C HIS A 14 18.25 -13.44 13.71
N HIS A 15 19.33 -13.50 12.92
CA HIS A 15 20.62 -14.17 13.13
C HIS A 15 20.64 -15.71 13.04
N LEU A 16 21.26 -16.23 11.98
CA LEU A 16 22.56 -16.92 12.05
C LEU A 16 23.00 -17.46 10.67
N THR A 17 24.04 -16.80 10.14
CA THR A 17 25.25 -17.36 9.51
C THR A 17 25.12 -18.56 8.55
N LEU A 18 25.39 -18.26 7.28
CA LEU A 18 25.94 -19.19 6.28
C LEU A 18 27.30 -19.73 6.73
N PRO A 19 27.65 -20.99 6.41
CA PRO A 19 29.00 -21.35 6.08
C PRO A 19 29.15 -21.50 4.57
N PHE A 20 30.04 -20.67 4.02
CA PHE A 20 30.75 -20.91 2.77
C PHE A 20 31.39 -22.32 2.79
N LEU A 21 31.23 -23.06 1.70
CA LEU A 21 32.23 -24.04 1.28
C LEU A 21 32.67 -23.73 -0.15
N SER A 22 33.81 -23.07 -0.18
CA SER A 22 34.78 -23.08 -1.25
C SER A 22 35.16 -24.52 -1.63
N SER A 23 35.12 -24.85 -2.92
CA SER A 23 36.30 -25.45 -3.56
C SER A 23 36.21 -25.35 -5.09
N PRO A 24 37.35 -25.08 -5.77
CA PRO A 24 37.44 -24.90 -7.21
C PRO A 24 37.86 -26.21 -7.88
N ARG A 25 37.12 -26.69 -8.87
CA ARG A 25 37.59 -27.61 -9.92
C ARG A 25 36.44 -27.88 -10.88
N LEU A 26 36.49 -27.22 -12.03
CA LEU A 26 36.19 -27.76 -13.37
C LEU A 26 36.22 -26.61 -14.39
N LEU A 27 37.39 -25.97 -14.48
CA LEU A 27 37.80 -25.17 -15.63
C LEU A 27 38.91 -25.95 -16.34
N GLN A 28 38.52 -26.89 -17.19
CA GLN A 28 39.32 -27.37 -18.30
C GLN A 28 38.38 -28.07 -19.27
N LEU A 29 38.45 -27.68 -20.55
CA LEU A 29 37.65 -28.11 -21.71
C LEU A 29 36.48 -27.19 -22.11
N ARG A 30 36.82 -26.00 -22.63
CA ARG A 30 36.20 -25.44 -23.85
C ARG A 30 37.03 -24.27 -24.38
N ARG A 31 38.25 -24.58 -24.83
CA ARG A 31 38.90 -23.86 -25.93
C ARG A 31 38.85 -24.79 -27.13
N LEU A 32 38.53 -24.26 -28.31
CA LEU A 32 38.30 -24.91 -29.61
C LEU A 32 36.83 -25.24 -29.93
N ALA A 33 36.11 -24.24 -30.41
CA ALA A 33 35.04 -24.38 -31.41
C ALA A 33 34.63 -22.97 -31.91
N VAL A 34 35.57 -22.28 -32.56
CA VAL A 34 35.23 -21.14 -33.41
C VAL A 34 34.72 -21.72 -34.73
N THR A 35 33.61 -21.18 -35.26
CA THR A 35 32.88 -21.50 -36.52
C THR A 35 31.61 -22.40 -36.47
N ALA A 36 30.92 -22.55 -35.33
CA ALA A 36 29.61 -23.24 -35.27
C ALA A 36 28.33 -22.41 -34.96
N PRO A 37 28.33 -21.08 -34.70
CA PRO A 37 27.12 -20.42 -34.17
C PRO A 37 26.01 -20.21 -35.21
N GLU A 38 26.33 -20.06 -36.50
CA GLU A 38 25.32 -19.80 -37.54
C GLU A 38 24.55 -21.06 -37.96
N GLN A 39 25.18 -22.24 -37.93
CA GLN A 39 24.50 -23.51 -38.23
C GLN A 39 23.71 -24.05 -37.03
N GLU A 40 24.17 -23.80 -35.80
CA GLU A 40 23.36 -24.08 -34.60
C GLU A 40 22.19 -23.11 -34.47
N ALA A 41 22.36 -21.82 -34.84
CA ALA A 41 21.26 -20.85 -34.91
C ALA A 41 20.23 -21.18 -36.00
N LEU A 42 20.66 -21.70 -37.16
CA LEU A 42 19.73 -22.18 -38.20
C LEU A 42 19.01 -23.47 -37.77
N ARG A 43 19.70 -24.39 -37.10
CA ARG A 43 19.08 -25.63 -36.58
C ARG A 43 18.16 -25.35 -35.40
N SER A 44 18.48 -24.38 -34.54
CA SER A 44 17.58 -23.92 -33.49
C SER A 44 16.41 -23.16 -34.09
N ALA A 45 16.58 -22.36 -35.14
CA ALA A 45 15.49 -21.72 -35.89
C ALA A 45 14.59 -22.75 -36.62
N GLU A 46 15.14 -23.83 -37.17
CA GLU A 46 14.37 -24.94 -37.77
C GLU A 46 13.65 -25.78 -36.69
N LEU A 47 14.29 -26.02 -35.54
CA LEU A 47 13.67 -26.68 -34.39
C LEU A 47 12.60 -25.77 -33.73
N GLU A 48 12.80 -24.45 -33.74
CA GLU A 48 11.85 -23.41 -33.33
C GLU A 48 10.67 -23.34 -34.28
N SER A 49 10.88 -23.45 -35.60
CA SER A 49 9.80 -23.56 -36.59
C SER A 49 8.95 -24.82 -36.40
N ARG A 50 9.57 -25.92 -35.93
CA ARG A 50 8.88 -27.17 -35.58
C ARG A 50 8.15 -27.08 -34.23
N ARG A 51 8.67 -26.35 -33.25
CA ARG A 51 8.04 -26.09 -31.93
C ARG A 51 6.99 -24.97 -31.95
N LEU A 52 6.97 -24.14 -33.00
CA LEU A 52 5.95 -23.11 -33.27
C LEU A 52 4.61 -23.69 -33.76
N ARG A 53 4.57 -24.97 -34.15
CA ARG A 53 3.30 -25.67 -34.39
C ARG A 53 2.64 -25.97 -33.05
N GLY A 54 1.69 -25.12 -32.66
CA GLY A 54 0.65 -25.53 -31.70
C GLY A 54 -0.09 -26.77 -32.20
N PRO A 55 -0.84 -27.49 -31.34
CA PRO A 55 -1.52 -28.72 -31.73
C PRO A 55 -2.28 -28.50 -33.04
N GLU A 56 -1.94 -29.28 -34.06
CA GLU A 56 -2.65 -29.26 -35.33
C GLU A 56 -4.09 -29.68 -35.00
N VAL A 57 -5.02 -28.72 -35.08
CA VAL A 57 -6.42 -29.07 -35.24
C VAL A 57 -6.49 -29.69 -36.63
N GLU A 58 -6.42 -31.01 -36.69
CA GLU A 58 -6.84 -31.79 -37.85
C GLU A 58 -8.35 -31.58 -38.00
N VAL A 59 -8.73 -30.42 -38.54
CA VAL A 59 -10.07 -30.29 -39.12
C VAL A 59 -9.97 -31.07 -40.42
N GLY A 60 -10.67 -32.21 -40.48
CA GLY A 60 -10.77 -33.01 -41.69
C GLY A 60 -11.04 -32.13 -42.90
N GLU A 61 -10.41 -32.47 -44.02
CA GLU A 61 -10.65 -31.79 -45.29
C GLU A 61 -12.17 -31.65 -45.55
N LEU A 62 -12.58 -30.61 -46.27
CA LEU A 62 -13.98 -30.40 -46.68
C LEU A 62 -14.59 -31.65 -47.36
N SER A 63 -13.78 -32.61 -47.83
CA SER A 63 -14.16 -33.92 -48.35
C SER A 63 -14.72 -34.90 -47.29
N ALA A 64 -14.47 -34.69 -46.00
CA ALA A 64 -14.88 -35.57 -44.90
C ALA A 64 -16.31 -35.31 -44.38
N VAL A 65 -16.97 -34.24 -44.85
CA VAL A 65 -18.36 -33.93 -44.48
C VAL A 65 -19.32 -34.79 -45.34
N PRO A 66 -20.15 -35.67 -44.74
CA PRO A 66 -20.89 -36.70 -45.49
C PRO A 66 -21.90 -36.19 -46.53
N GLU A 67 -22.37 -34.95 -46.39
CA GLU A 67 -23.48 -34.42 -47.19
C GLU A 67 -23.01 -33.24 -48.07
N GLU A 68 -23.15 -33.37 -49.40
CA GLU A 68 -22.76 -32.35 -50.39
C GLU A 68 -23.44 -30.98 -50.18
N TRP A 69 -24.72 -30.97 -49.82
CA TRP A 69 -25.45 -29.74 -49.53
C TRP A 69 -24.90 -29.02 -48.29
N ARG A 70 -24.39 -29.77 -47.31
CA ARG A 70 -23.80 -29.24 -46.06
C ARG A 70 -22.45 -28.58 -46.36
N ARG A 71 -21.64 -29.20 -47.21
CA ARG A 71 -20.36 -28.65 -47.71
C ARG A 71 -20.56 -27.33 -48.45
N ALA A 72 -21.51 -27.28 -49.38
CA ALA A 72 -21.85 -26.06 -50.12
C ALA A 72 -22.32 -24.95 -49.18
N ARG A 73 -23.06 -25.28 -48.12
CA ARG A 73 -23.58 -24.32 -47.15
C ARG A 73 -22.50 -23.79 -46.20
N VAL A 74 -21.57 -24.63 -45.74
CA VAL A 74 -20.41 -24.20 -44.93
C VAL A 74 -19.48 -23.32 -45.76
N ALA A 75 -19.23 -23.67 -47.03
CA ALA A 75 -18.45 -22.83 -47.95
C ALA A 75 -19.13 -21.47 -48.21
N TRP A 76 -20.46 -21.44 -48.35
CA TRP A 76 -21.22 -20.20 -48.45
C TRP A 76 -21.10 -19.34 -47.19
N LEU A 77 -21.22 -19.93 -46.00
CA LEU A 77 -21.04 -19.23 -44.73
C LEU A 77 -19.62 -18.65 -44.57
N CYS A 78 -18.60 -19.40 -44.98
CA CYS A 78 -17.21 -18.94 -44.97
C CYS A 78 -17.00 -17.67 -45.83
N LYS A 79 -17.77 -17.51 -46.91
CA LYS A 79 -17.71 -16.35 -47.81
C LYS A 79 -18.55 -15.18 -47.34
N GLU A 80 -19.72 -15.44 -46.76
CA GLU A 80 -20.68 -14.40 -46.38
C GLU A 80 -20.43 -13.82 -44.98
N LEU A 81 -20.02 -14.62 -44.00
CA LEU A 81 -19.84 -14.16 -42.61
C LEU A 81 -18.86 -12.99 -42.46
N PRO A 82 -17.72 -12.94 -43.19
CA PRO A 82 -16.82 -11.79 -43.16
C PRO A 82 -17.39 -10.51 -43.79
N ALA A 83 -18.37 -10.63 -44.70
CA ALA A 83 -18.89 -9.49 -45.48
C ALA A 83 -19.97 -8.68 -44.73
N HIS A 84 -20.55 -9.21 -43.65
CA HIS A 84 -21.72 -8.63 -42.98
C HIS A 84 -21.41 -8.00 -41.61
N LYS A 85 -22.13 -6.92 -41.27
CA LYS A 85 -22.03 -6.24 -39.97
C LYS A 85 -22.42 -7.17 -38.80
N ALA A 86 -21.84 -6.92 -37.61
CA ALA A 86 -21.91 -7.80 -36.44
C ALA A 86 -23.31 -8.31 -36.04
N GLY A 87 -24.35 -7.46 -36.15
CA GLY A 87 -25.72 -7.85 -35.81
C GLY A 87 -26.39 -8.79 -36.84
N MET A 88 -25.96 -8.74 -38.10
CA MET A 88 -26.46 -9.60 -39.16
C MET A 88 -25.81 -10.99 -39.11
N LEU A 89 -24.54 -11.04 -38.72
CA LEU A 89 -23.76 -12.27 -38.53
C LEU A 89 -24.46 -13.22 -37.54
N VAL A 90 -24.86 -12.73 -36.36
CA VAL A 90 -25.57 -13.53 -35.35
C VAL A 90 -26.94 -14.02 -35.85
N LYS A 91 -27.66 -13.21 -36.63
CA LYS A 91 -28.94 -13.59 -37.24
C LYS A 91 -28.78 -14.71 -38.28
N ILE A 92 -27.76 -14.60 -39.13
CA ILE A 92 -27.44 -15.61 -40.14
C ILE A 92 -27.06 -16.94 -39.44
N LEU A 93 -26.19 -16.89 -38.43
CA LEU A 93 -25.82 -18.09 -37.67
C LEU A 93 -27.04 -18.70 -36.94
N ASN A 94 -27.90 -17.89 -36.33
CA ASN A 94 -29.13 -18.36 -35.69
C ASN A 94 -30.10 -19.03 -36.67
N ALA A 95 -30.17 -18.58 -37.91
CA ALA A 95 -30.98 -19.21 -38.95
C ALA A 95 -30.46 -20.60 -39.34
N GLN A 96 -29.16 -20.86 -39.18
CA GLN A 96 -28.51 -22.14 -39.50
C GLN A 96 -28.36 -23.07 -38.28
N ARG A 97 -28.93 -22.72 -37.11
CA ARG A 97 -28.76 -23.44 -35.84
C ARG A 97 -29.19 -24.91 -35.83
N LYS A 98 -30.08 -25.31 -36.75
CA LYS A 98 -30.74 -26.63 -36.72
C LYS A 98 -29.85 -27.78 -37.22
N TRP A 99 -28.88 -27.48 -38.09
CA TRP A 99 -28.04 -28.49 -38.74
C TRP A 99 -26.55 -28.33 -38.45
N MET A 100 -26.11 -27.16 -37.97
CA MET A 100 -24.69 -26.86 -37.75
C MET A 100 -24.12 -27.67 -36.59
N THR A 101 -23.04 -28.41 -36.86
CA THR A 101 -22.30 -29.19 -35.86
C THR A 101 -21.09 -28.41 -35.31
N GLN A 102 -20.44 -28.96 -34.28
CA GLN A 102 -19.22 -28.40 -33.72
C GLN A 102 -18.07 -28.35 -34.75
N GLU A 103 -17.92 -29.39 -35.56
CA GLU A 103 -16.88 -29.47 -36.59
C GLU A 103 -17.09 -28.42 -37.69
N ASP A 104 -18.34 -28.20 -38.11
CA ASP A 104 -18.71 -27.18 -39.10
C ASP A 104 -18.39 -25.76 -38.59
N ALA A 105 -18.72 -25.48 -37.32
CA ALA A 105 -18.46 -24.18 -36.69
C ALA A 105 -16.95 -23.96 -36.45
N ALA A 106 -16.22 -25.00 -36.02
CA ALA A 106 -14.78 -24.96 -35.87
C ALA A 106 -14.09 -24.71 -37.22
N TYR A 107 -14.54 -25.35 -38.30
CA TYR A 107 -14.04 -25.12 -39.65
C TYR A 107 -14.22 -23.65 -40.08
N ILE A 108 -15.40 -23.07 -39.87
CA ILE A 108 -15.67 -21.65 -40.16
C ILE A 108 -14.71 -20.74 -39.38
N ILE A 109 -14.48 -21.03 -38.10
CA ILE A 109 -13.54 -20.26 -37.27
C ILE A 109 -12.12 -20.36 -37.84
N VAL A 110 -11.62 -21.57 -38.10
CA VAL A 110 -10.26 -21.75 -38.66
C VAL A 110 -10.11 -21.09 -40.03
N HIS A 111 -11.15 -21.11 -40.86
CA HIS A 111 -11.16 -20.43 -42.15
C HIS A 111 -11.12 -18.90 -42.00
N CYS A 112 -11.96 -18.33 -41.13
CA CYS A 112 -11.94 -16.90 -40.81
C CYS A 112 -10.57 -16.46 -40.25
N LEU A 113 -9.94 -17.29 -39.40
CA LEU A 113 -8.57 -17.05 -38.91
C LEU A 113 -7.54 -17.03 -40.05
N ARG A 114 -7.67 -17.91 -41.05
CA ARG A 114 -6.77 -17.97 -42.23
C ARG A 114 -6.90 -16.73 -43.12
N ILE A 115 -8.10 -16.16 -43.24
CA ILE A 115 -8.38 -14.93 -44.01
C ILE A 115 -8.00 -13.66 -43.20
N ARG A 116 -7.56 -13.80 -41.94
CA ARG A 116 -7.30 -12.70 -40.98
C ARG A 116 -8.55 -11.91 -40.57
N GLU A 117 -9.72 -12.50 -40.72
CA GLU A 117 -11.00 -11.95 -40.23
C GLU A 117 -11.24 -12.41 -38.79
N ASN A 118 -10.31 -12.03 -37.90
CA ASN A 118 -10.24 -12.53 -36.53
C ASN A 118 -11.40 -12.05 -35.65
N GLU A 119 -12.03 -10.92 -35.99
CA GLU A 119 -13.24 -10.45 -35.30
C GLU A 119 -14.44 -11.33 -35.57
N THR A 120 -14.59 -11.75 -36.82
CA THR A 120 -15.64 -12.64 -37.29
C THR A 120 -15.43 -14.01 -36.66
N ALA A 121 -14.19 -14.51 -36.63
CA ALA A 121 -13.82 -15.74 -35.94
C ALA A 121 -14.18 -15.72 -34.44
N PHE A 122 -13.83 -14.65 -33.71
CA PHE A 122 -14.17 -14.50 -32.29
C PHE A 122 -15.69 -14.44 -32.03
N LYS A 123 -16.45 -13.80 -32.92
CA LYS A 123 -17.92 -13.74 -32.81
C LYS A 123 -18.57 -15.10 -33.07
N VAL A 124 -18.10 -15.84 -34.06
CA VAL A 124 -18.56 -17.22 -34.33
C VAL A 124 -18.24 -18.12 -33.13
N TYR A 125 -17.06 -17.96 -32.53
CA TYR A 125 -16.67 -18.65 -31.30
C TYR A 125 -17.59 -18.33 -30.10
N LYS A 126 -17.87 -17.04 -29.83
CA LYS A 126 -18.83 -16.63 -28.79
C LYS A 126 -20.24 -17.18 -29.03
N TRP A 127 -20.68 -17.17 -30.30
CA TRP A 127 -21.98 -17.73 -30.68
C TRP A 127 -22.05 -19.24 -30.45
N MET A 128 -20.94 -19.94 -30.71
CA MET A 128 -20.80 -21.38 -30.47
C MET A 128 -20.84 -21.69 -28.96
N MET A 129 -20.18 -20.89 -28.11
CA MET A 129 -20.21 -21.06 -26.65
C MET A 129 -21.61 -20.98 -26.03
N GLN A 130 -22.54 -20.27 -26.66
CA GLN A 130 -23.92 -20.11 -26.18
C GLN A 130 -24.82 -21.32 -26.53
N ARG A 131 -24.29 -22.37 -27.15
CA ARG A 131 -25.08 -23.53 -27.63
C ARG A 131 -24.98 -24.72 -26.68
N ASN A 132 -26.11 -25.40 -26.50
CA ASN A 132 -26.22 -26.58 -25.63
C ASN A 132 -25.38 -27.78 -26.11
N TRP A 133 -25.06 -27.86 -27.41
CA TRP A 133 -24.25 -28.94 -27.98
C TRP A 133 -22.74 -28.65 -27.93
N TYR A 134 -22.32 -27.45 -27.51
CA TYR A 134 -20.92 -27.07 -27.54
C TYR A 134 -20.13 -27.79 -26.43
N ARG A 135 -19.06 -28.48 -26.84
CA ARG A 135 -18.01 -28.94 -25.94
C ARG A 135 -16.78 -28.07 -26.13
N PHE A 136 -16.24 -27.56 -25.04
CA PHE A 136 -15.10 -26.65 -25.09
C PHE A 136 -13.89 -27.28 -25.80
N ASP A 137 -13.46 -26.66 -26.90
CA ASP A 137 -12.29 -27.09 -27.68
C ASP A 137 -11.08 -26.21 -27.33
N PHE A 138 -10.12 -26.81 -26.62
CA PHE A 138 -8.91 -26.15 -26.16
C PHE A 138 -7.96 -25.75 -27.30
N ALA A 139 -7.87 -26.58 -28.35
CA ALA A 139 -6.96 -26.33 -29.46
C ALA A 139 -7.48 -25.16 -30.32
N LEU A 140 -8.80 -25.11 -30.53
CA LEU A 140 -9.47 -24.01 -31.20
C LEU A 140 -9.36 -22.69 -30.42
N ALA A 141 -9.62 -22.71 -29.11
CA ALA A 141 -9.51 -21.52 -28.25
C ALA A 141 -8.07 -20.98 -28.18
N THR A 142 -7.07 -21.87 -28.07
CA THR A 142 -5.64 -21.50 -28.07
C THR A 142 -5.22 -20.86 -29.39
N LYS A 143 -5.67 -21.42 -30.52
CA LYS A 143 -5.40 -20.88 -31.85
C LYS A 143 -6.07 -19.50 -32.03
N LEU A 144 -7.32 -19.36 -31.60
CA LEU A 144 -8.02 -18.07 -31.62
C LEU A 144 -7.29 -17.01 -30.78
N ALA A 145 -6.80 -17.38 -29.60
CA ALA A 145 -6.00 -16.48 -28.76
C ALA A 145 -4.69 -16.05 -29.44
N ASP A 146 -3.98 -16.96 -30.13
CA ASP A 146 -2.75 -16.64 -30.91
C ASP A 146 -2.99 -15.57 -31.99
N TYR A 147 -4.04 -15.73 -32.79
CA TYR A 147 -4.38 -14.74 -33.82
C TYR A 147 -4.85 -13.40 -33.23
N LEU A 148 -5.63 -13.42 -32.14
CA LEU A 148 -6.07 -12.19 -31.46
C LEU A 148 -4.91 -11.45 -30.78
N GLY A 149 -3.95 -12.18 -30.21
CA GLY A 149 -2.74 -11.61 -29.63
C GLY A 149 -1.82 -10.97 -30.68
N LYS A 150 -1.68 -11.58 -31.85
CA LYS A 150 -0.93 -11.00 -33.00
C LYS A 150 -1.58 -9.71 -33.53
N GLU A 151 -2.91 -9.60 -33.48
CA GLU A 151 -3.62 -8.34 -33.79
C GLU A 151 -3.57 -7.30 -32.64
N ARG A 152 -2.91 -7.61 -31.52
CA ARG A 152 -2.81 -6.76 -30.33
C ARG A 152 -4.17 -6.42 -29.70
N LYS A 153 -5.20 -7.26 -29.91
CA LYS A 153 -6.53 -7.10 -29.31
C LYS A 153 -6.59 -7.76 -27.93
N PHE A 154 -5.93 -7.12 -26.95
CA PHE A 154 -5.73 -7.69 -25.61
C PHE A 154 -7.04 -7.98 -24.85
N SER A 155 -8.09 -7.16 -24.99
CA SER A 155 -9.38 -7.36 -24.30
C SER A 155 -10.08 -8.66 -24.72
N LYS A 156 -10.22 -8.87 -26.03
CA LYS A 156 -10.79 -10.11 -26.59
C LYS A 156 -9.92 -11.33 -26.28
N CYS A 157 -8.60 -11.17 -26.29
CA CYS A 157 -7.67 -12.23 -25.90
C CYS A 157 -7.81 -12.61 -24.42
N ARG A 158 -8.04 -11.64 -23.52
CA ARG A 158 -8.33 -11.88 -22.10
C ARG A 158 -9.61 -12.69 -21.92
N GLU A 159 -10.67 -12.35 -22.65
CA GLU A 159 -11.93 -13.10 -22.58
C GLU A 159 -11.75 -14.58 -22.96
N VAL A 160 -11.02 -14.87 -24.06
CA VAL A 160 -10.72 -16.26 -24.43
C VAL A 160 -9.90 -16.96 -23.34
N PHE A 161 -8.97 -16.24 -22.71
CA PHE A 161 -8.15 -16.77 -21.64
C PHE A 161 -8.97 -17.08 -20.36
N ASP A 162 -9.87 -16.19 -19.97
CA ASP A 162 -10.79 -16.40 -18.85
C ASP A 162 -11.75 -17.55 -19.15
N ASP A 163 -12.21 -17.69 -20.40
CA ASP A 163 -13.03 -18.82 -20.85
C ASP A 163 -12.29 -20.16 -20.69
N ILE A 164 -10.97 -20.22 -20.95
CA ILE A 164 -10.14 -21.42 -20.73
C ILE A 164 -10.04 -21.75 -19.24
N ILE A 165 -9.81 -20.74 -18.38
CA ILE A 165 -9.66 -20.93 -16.93
C ILE A 165 -10.98 -21.36 -16.28
N ASN A 166 -12.10 -20.75 -16.67
CA ASN A 166 -13.43 -21.05 -16.12
C ASN A 166 -13.88 -22.49 -16.40
N GLN A 167 -13.34 -23.14 -17.44
CA GLN A 167 -13.56 -24.55 -17.75
C GLN A 167 -12.66 -25.49 -16.93
N GLY A 168 -11.89 -24.96 -15.98
CA GLY A 168 -11.09 -25.73 -15.02
C GLY A 168 -9.82 -26.35 -15.61
N ARG A 169 -9.35 -25.92 -16.78
CA ARG A 169 -8.08 -26.37 -17.36
C ARG A 169 -7.01 -25.30 -17.29
N VAL A 170 -5.76 -25.75 -17.18
CA VAL A 170 -4.60 -24.86 -17.13
C VAL A 170 -4.24 -24.43 -18.56
N PRO A 171 -4.17 -23.11 -18.86
CA PRO A 171 -3.79 -22.61 -20.18
C PRO A 171 -2.37 -23.05 -20.56
N SER A 172 -2.11 -23.23 -21.85
CA SER A 172 -0.77 -23.60 -22.33
C SER A 172 0.24 -22.47 -22.13
N GLU A 173 1.54 -22.79 -22.05
CA GLU A 173 2.64 -21.79 -21.99
C GLU A 173 2.54 -20.75 -23.12
N SER A 174 2.20 -21.21 -24.33
CA SER A 174 2.03 -20.33 -25.49
C SER A 174 0.91 -19.31 -25.28
N THR A 175 -0.20 -19.71 -24.66
CA THR A 175 -1.34 -18.84 -24.38
C THR A 175 -0.98 -17.73 -23.40
N PHE A 176 -0.21 -18.05 -22.35
CA PHE A 176 0.31 -17.04 -21.41
C PHE A 176 1.28 -16.08 -22.11
N HIS A 177 2.22 -16.60 -22.90
CA HIS A 177 3.18 -15.79 -23.64
C HIS A 177 2.50 -14.79 -24.57
N ILE A 178 1.55 -15.27 -25.39
CA ILE A 178 0.77 -14.46 -26.33
C ILE A 178 -0.01 -13.37 -25.59
N LEU A 179 -0.68 -13.72 -24.48
CA LEU A 179 -1.48 -12.77 -23.72
C LEU A 179 -0.60 -11.66 -23.13
N VAL A 180 0.51 -12.02 -22.48
CA VAL A 180 1.44 -11.05 -21.91
C VAL A 180 2.00 -10.13 -23.00
N VAL A 181 2.49 -10.66 -24.12
CA VAL A 181 3.00 -9.85 -25.23
C VAL A 181 1.92 -8.94 -25.83
N ALA A 182 0.68 -9.40 -25.92
CA ALA A 182 -0.44 -8.58 -26.38
C ALA A 182 -0.73 -7.41 -25.44
N TYR A 183 -0.66 -7.60 -24.11
CA TYR A 183 -0.76 -6.52 -23.13
C TYR A 183 0.43 -5.55 -23.21
N LEU A 184 1.66 -6.05 -23.35
CA LEU A 184 2.85 -5.21 -23.46
C LEU A 184 2.89 -4.37 -24.74
N SER A 185 2.21 -4.83 -25.79
CA SER A 185 2.12 -4.11 -27.07
C SER A 185 1.00 -3.07 -27.12
N ALA A 186 0.15 -3.00 -26.09
CA ALA A 186 -0.98 -2.09 -26.04
C ALA A 186 -0.56 -0.73 -25.45
N PRO A 187 -0.88 0.40 -26.09
CA PRO A 187 -0.50 1.74 -25.60
C PRO A 187 -1.40 2.26 -24.47
N VAL A 188 -2.03 1.37 -23.70
CA VAL A 188 -3.02 1.73 -22.66
C VAL A 188 -2.36 1.69 -21.27
N GLN A 189 -2.59 2.74 -20.48
CA GLN A 189 -2.06 2.88 -19.12
C GLN A 189 -2.60 1.75 -18.22
N GLY A 190 -1.73 1.08 -17.46
CA GLY A 190 -2.08 -0.06 -16.59
C GLY A 190 -1.96 -1.45 -17.24
N CYS A 191 -1.73 -1.55 -18.55
CA CYS A 191 -1.51 -2.84 -19.21
C CYS A 191 -0.23 -3.57 -18.75
N LEU A 192 0.79 -2.83 -18.29
CA LEU A 192 2.03 -3.41 -17.76
C LEU A 192 1.79 -4.15 -16.43
N ASP A 193 0.96 -3.59 -15.55
CA ASP A 193 0.64 -4.20 -14.25
C ASP A 193 -0.15 -5.50 -14.44
N GLU A 194 -1.14 -5.47 -15.34
CA GLU A 194 -1.90 -6.66 -15.71
C GLU A 194 -1.01 -7.73 -16.37
N ALA A 195 -0.08 -7.34 -17.25
CA ALA A 195 0.90 -8.25 -17.84
C ALA A 195 1.78 -8.92 -16.78
N CYS A 196 2.24 -8.15 -15.79
CA CYS A 196 3.00 -8.66 -14.66
C CYS A 196 2.15 -9.58 -13.75
N GLY A 197 0.87 -9.26 -13.55
CA GLY A 197 -0.08 -10.11 -12.83
C GLY A 197 -0.30 -11.46 -13.51
N ILE A 198 -0.45 -11.47 -14.84
CA ILE A 198 -0.59 -12.69 -15.64
C ILE A 198 0.69 -13.53 -15.57
N TYR A 199 1.86 -12.89 -15.66
CA TYR A 199 3.15 -13.56 -15.51
C TYR A 199 3.32 -14.20 -14.11
N ASN A 200 2.98 -13.47 -13.05
CA ASN A 200 3.02 -14.00 -11.68
C ASN A 200 2.06 -15.18 -11.51
N ARG A 201 0.87 -15.10 -12.14
CA ARG A 201 -0.09 -16.20 -12.13
C ARG A 201 0.44 -17.45 -12.85
N MET A 202 1.13 -17.27 -13.98
CA MET A 202 1.78 -18.37 -14.69
C MET A 202 2.82 -19.09 -13.82
N ILE A 203 3.65 -18.34 -13.07
CA ILE A 203 4.65 -18.94 -12.18
C ILE A 203 3.98 -19.64 -10.98
N GLN A 204 2.97 -19.00 -10.37
CA GLN A 204 2.24 -19.58 -9.23
C GLN A 204 1.54 -20.91 -9.56
N LEU A 205 1.09 -21.09 -10.80
CA LEU A 205 0.44 -22.33 -11.22
C LEU A 205 1.40 -23.53 -11.28
N GLY A 206 2.72 -23.28 -11.29
CA GLY A 206 3.75 -24.31 -11.26
C GLY A 206 3.86 -25.12 -12.56
N GLY A 207 5.07 -25.54 -12.93
CA GLY A 207 5.31 -26.41 -14.09
C GLY A 207 5.46 -25.70 -15.44
N TYR A 208 5.40 -24.38 -15.49
CA TYR A 208 5.67 -23.58 -16.70
C TYR A 208 7.12 -23.07 -16.71
N GLN A 209 7.79 -23.19 -17.84
CA GLN A 209 9.10 -22.58 -18.08
C GLN A 209 8.93 -21.42 -19.06
N PRO A 210 8.73 -20.18 -18.58
CA PRO A 210 8.64 -19.03 -19.46
C PRO A 210 9.88 -18.87 -20.33
N ARG A 211 9.65 -18.51 -21.59
CA ARG A 211 10.72 -18.32 -22.60
C ARG A 211 11.56 -17.10 -22.26
N LEU A 212 12.83 -17.12 -22.69
CA LEU A 212 13.72 -15.96 -22.60
C LEU A 212 13.10 -14.71 -23.24
N SER A 213 12.46 -14.87 -24.41
CA SER A 213 11.80 -13.76 -25.13
C SER A 213 10.71 -13.06 -24.31
N LEU A 214 10.01 -13.79 -23.44
CA LEU A 214 8.99 -13.24 -22.57
C LEU A 214 9.60 -12.36 -21.48
N HIS A 215 10.63 -12.86 -20.81
CA HIS A 215 11.36 -12.13 -19.77
C HIS A 215 11.97 -10.84 -20.35
N ASN A 216 12.61 -10.94 -21.53
CA ASN A 216 13.19 -9.77 -22.21
C ASN A 216 12.12 -8.74 -22.59
N SER A 217 10.97 -9.18 -23.10
CA SER A 217 9.86 -8.29 -23.47
C SER A 217 9.30 -7.57 -22.24
N LEU A 218 9.14 -8.29 -21.12
CA LEU A 218 8.72 -7.72 -19.85
C LEU A 218 9.74 -6.71 -19.31
N PHE A 219 11.03 -7.07 -19.29
CA PHE A 219 12.11 -6.18 -18.85
C PHE A 219 12.17 -4.90 -19.68
N LYS A 220 12.14 -5.02 -21.02
CA LYS A 220 12.13 -3.87 -21.91
C LYS A 220 10.93 -2.95 -21.63
N ALA A 221 9.74 -3.51 -21.42
CA ALA A 221 8.54 -2.73 -21.12
C ALA A 221 8.58 -2.05 -19.75
N ILE A 222 9.21 -2.70 -18.75
CA ILE A 222 9.45 -2.13 -17.43
C ILE A 222 10.42 -0.93 -17.53
N VAL A 223 11.55 -1.10 -18.23
CA VAL A 223 12.57 -0.06 -18.38
C VAL A 223 12.08 1.11 -19.26
N SER A 224 11.25 0.82 -20.28
CA SER A 224 10.73 1.84 -21.22
C SER A 224 9.63 2.74 -20.65
N ASN A 225 9.13 2.49 -19.43
CA ASN A 225 8.16 3.35 -18.75
C ASN A 225 8.81 4.12 -17.58
N PRO A 226 9.59 5.19 -17.87
CA PRO A 226 10.13 6.04 -16.83
C PRO A 226 9.02 6.89 -16.22
N GLY A 227 8.53 6.51 -15.04
CA GLY A 227 7.51 7.27 -14.31
C GLY A 227 7.53 6.99 -12.81
N ILE A 228 6.63 7.65 -12.07
CA ILE A 228 6.44 7.57 -10.60
C ILE A 228 6.24 6.12 -10.11
N LEU A 229 5.92 5.19 -11.01
CA LEU A 229 5.71 3.76 -10.78
C LEU A 229 7.00 2.92 -10.80
N SER A 230 8.18 3.48 -11.07
CA SER A 230 9.46 2.74 -11.06
C SER A 230 9.73 2.00 -9.74
N LYS A 231 9.21 2.52 -8.62
CA LYS A 231 9.24 1.88 -7.29
C LYS A 231 8.48 0.55 -7.25
N HIS A 232 7.32 0.49 -7.91
CA HIS A 232 6.50 -0.72 -7.97
C HIS A 232 7.11 -1.76 -8.90
N TYR A 233 7.76 -1.32 -9.98
CA TYR A 233 8.36 -2.22 -10.96
C TYR A 233 9.68 -2.86 -10.53
N LEU A 234 10.42 -2.28 -9.57
CA LEU A 234 11.67 -2.89 -9.08
C LEU A 234 11.44 -4.28 -8.49
N LYS A 235 10.46 -4.42 -7.59
CA LYS A 235 10.15 -5.72 -6.95
C LYS A 235 9.78 -6.78 -7.98
N GLN A 236 9.05 -6.36 -9.01
CA GLN A 236 8.65 -7.22 -10.10
C GLN A 236 9.85 -7.60 -10.98
N ALA A 237 10.74 -6.66 -11.29
CA ALA A 237 11.96 -6.89 -12.06
C ALA A 237 12.92 -7.86 -11.33
N GLU A 238 13.14 -7.68 -10.03
CA GLU A 238 13.94 -8.60 -9.21
C GLU A 238 13.32 -10.01 -9.15
N TYR A 239 11.99 -10.09 -9.07
CA TYR A 239 11.29 -11.37 -9.12
C TYR A 239 11.51 -12.09 -10.47
N ILE A 240 11.42 -11.37 -11.58
CA ILE A 240 11.69 -11.91 -12.93
C ILE A 240 13.16 -12.35 -13.02
N PHE A 241 14.12 -11.56 -12.52
CA PHE A 241 15.54 -11.91 -12.50
C PHE A 241 15.83 -13.17 -11.69
N HIS A 242 15.31 -13.26 -10.46
CA HIS A 242 15.45 -14.44 -9.62
C HIS A 242 14.88 -15.69 -10.29
N HIS A 243 13.75 -15.56 -10.99
CA HIS A 243 13.18 -16.65 -11.77
C HIS A 243 14.11 -17.09 -12.92
N MET A 244 14.74 -16.16 -13.63
CA MET A 244 15.69 -16.50 -14.71
C MET A 244 16.93 -17.24 -14.19
N VAL A 245 17.50 -16.77 -13.07
CA VAL A 245 18.67 -17.40 -12.45
C VAL A 245 18.34 -18.80 -11.92
N THR A 246 17.20 -18.97 -11.25
CA THR A 246 16.76 -20.28 -10.73
C THR A 246 16.42 -21.28 -11.85
N THR A 247 15.88 -20.81 -12.96
CA THR A 247 15.61 -21.64 -14.15
C THR A 247 16.84 -21.90 -15.03
N ARG A 248 18.01 -21.35 -14.66
CA ARG A 248 19.29 -21.47 -15.38
C ARG A 248 19.21 -20.98 -16.84
N LEU A 249 18.39 -19.96 -17.09
CA LEU A 249 18.34 -19.28 -18.38
C LEU A 249 19.53 -18.31 -18.50
N ASP A 250 20.04 -18.15 -19.72
CA ASP A 250 21.12 -17.20 -20.00
C ASP A 250 20.61 -15.76 -19.88
N VAL A 251 21.13 -15.02 -18.90
CA VAL A 251 20.68 -13.65 -18.63
C VAL A 251 21.36 -12.71 -19.61
N GLN A 252 20.55 -12.01 -20.42
CA GLN A 252 21.07 -11.04 -21.38
C GLN A 252 21.57 -9.77 -20.71
N LYS A 253 22.54 -9.11 -21.36
CA LYS A 253 23.12 -7.83 -20.94
C LYS A 253 22.07 -6.77 -20.55
N ASP A 254 21.03 -6.59 -21.36
CA ASP A 254 19.99 -5.57 -21.17
C ASP A 254 19.24 -5.72 -19.83
N ILE A 255 19.17 -6.94 -19.29
CA ILE A 255 18.51 -7.23 -18.02
C ILE A 255 19.34 -6.70 -16.85
N TYR A 256 20.64 -6.94 -16.86
CA TYR A 256 21.56 -6.39 -15.86
C TYR A 256 21.54 -4.86 -15.91
N ALA A 257 21.66 -4.27 -17.11
CA ALA A 257 21.61 -2.82 -17.31
C ALA A 257 20.28 -2.22 -16.81
N GLY A 258 19.16 -2.86 -17.17
CA GLY A 258 17.82 -2.45 -16.73
C GLY A 258 17.61 -2.51 -15.22
N LEU A 259 18.14 -3.53 -14.53
CA LEU A 259 18.06 -3.64 -13.07
C LEU A 259 18.89 -2.57 -12.37
N ILE A 260 20.13 -2.34 -12.80
CA ILE A 260 21.00 -1.28 -12.26
C ILE A 260 20.35 0.09 -12.49
N TRP A 261 19.74 0.29 -13.66
CA TRP A 261 18.98 1.49 -13.96
C TRP A 261 17.76 1.67 -13.04
N LEU A 262 16.98 0.62 -12.79
CA LEU A 262 15.81 0.68 -11.89
C LEU A 262 16.21 0.95 -10.43
N HIS A 263 17.28 0.33 -9.95
CA HIS A 263 17.81 0.54 -8.60
C HIS A 263 18.28 1.98 -8.38
N SER A 264 18.94 2.57 -9.37
CA SER A 264 19.43 3.95 -9.27
C SER A 264 18.34 5.04 -9.30
N TYR A 265 17.10 4.69 -9.69
CA TYR A 265 15.92 5.56 -9.58
C TYR A 265 15.18 5.46 -8.24
N GLN A 266 15.54 4.53 -7.34
CA GLN A 266 14.86 4.35 -6.05
C GLN A 266 15.28 5.39 -5.02
N ASP A 267 14.38 5.79 -4.11
CA ASP A 267 14.71 6.73 -3.03
C ASP A 267 15.80 6.16 -2.09
N SER A 268 15.71 4.89 -1.75
CA SER A 268 16.72 4.12 -1.02
C SER A 268 17.55 3.28 -1.99
N ILE A 269 18.85 3.58 -2.10
CA ILE A 269 19.74 2.87 -3.04
C ILE A 269 20.40 1.69 -2.31
N ASP A 270 20.21 0.48 -2.84
CA ASP A 270 20.85 -0.74 -2.33
C ASP A 270 22.21 -0.95 -3.03
N LYS A 271 23.29 -0.45 -2.41
CA LYS A 271 24.66 -0.50 -2.96
C LYS A 271 25.19 -1.94 -3.07
N GLU A 272 24.89 -2.78 -2.09
CA GLU A 272 25.34 -4.17 -2.06
C GLU A 272 24.74 -4.93 -3.24
N ARG A 273 23.42 -4.78 -3.44
CA ARG A 273 22.74 -5.42 -4.56
C ARG A 273 23.26 -4.96 -5.92
N ILE A 274 23.57 -3.68 -6.07
CA ILE A 274 24.11 -3.13 -7.32
C ILE A 274 25.53 -3.67 -7.58
N ALA A 275 26.36 -3.80 -6.54
CA ALA A 275 27.69 -4.40 -6.65
C ALA A 275 27.60 -5.88 -7.07
N GLU A 276 26.70 -6.66 -6.45
CA GLU A 276 26.43 -8.04 -6.86
C GLU A 276 26.00 -8.15 -8.33
N LEU A 277 25.11 -7.26 -8.79
CA LEU A 277 24.64 -7.25 -10.17
C LEU A 277 25.78 -6.92 -11.15
N ARG A 278 26.70 -6.02 -10.78
CA ARG A 278 27.89 -5.68 -11.59
C ARG A 278 28.87 -6.85 -11.64
N GLU A 279 29.15 -7.49 -10.51
CA GLU A 279 30.02 -8.66 -10.45
C GLU A 279 29.43 -9.82 -11.26
N ALA A 280 28.12 -10.06 -11.15
CA ALA A 280 27.42 -11.07 -11.93
C ALA A 280 27.48 -10.78 -13.44
N MET A 281 27.31 -9.51 -13.84
CA MET A 281 27.43 -9.08 -15.24
C MET A 281 28.84 -9.33 -15.79
N GLN A 282 29.89 -9.02 -15.02
CA GLN A 282 31.28 -9.26 -15.40
C GLN A 282 31.61 -10.76 -15.44
N CYS A 283 31.12 -11.56 -14.48
CA CYS A 283 31.30 -13.01 -14.45
C CYS A 283 30.61 -13.70 -15.64
N ALA A 284 29.50 -13.14 -16.13
CA ALA A 284 28.82 -13.58 -17.34
C ALA A 284 29.56 -13.17 -18.63
N GLY A 285 30.65 -12.40 -18.54
CA GLY A 285 31.46 -11.96 -19.67
C GLY A 285 30.94 -10.73 -20.40
N TYR A 286 30.05 -9.96 -19.77
CA TYR A 286 29.54 -8.70 -20.32
C TYR A 286 30.29 -7.49 -19.76
N ASP A 287 30.71 -6.59 -20.66
CA ASP A 287 31.31 -5.31 -20.28
C ASP A 287 30.24 -4.29 -19.85
N GLU A 288 30.59 -3.49 -18.83
CA GLU A 288 29.80 -2.34 -18.37
C GLU A 288 29.58 -1.36 -19.53
N ASP A 289 28.34 -1.17 -19.94
CA ASP A 289 28.01 -0.24 -21.02
C ASP A 289 27.78 1.18 -20.51
N ARG A 290 27.56 2.09 -21.46
CA ARG A 290 27.28 3.49 -21.19
C ARG A 290 26.10 3.68 -20.24
N GLU A 291 25.01 2.92 -20.39
CA GLU A 291 23.80 3.08 -19.56
C GLU A 291 24.06 2.62 -18.11
N VAL A 292 24.82 1.55 -17.93
CA VAL A 292 25.29 1.08 -16.62
C VAL A 292 26.19 2.12 -15.96
N LEU A 293 27.19 2.65 -16.69
CA LEU A 293 28.11 3.67 -16.17
C LEU A 293 27.38 4.96 -15.78
N LEU A 294 26.41 5.42 -16.59
CA LEU A 294 25.56 6.58 -16.25
C LEU A 294 24.69 6.32 -15.01
N SER A 295 24.15 5.10 -14.89
CA SER A 295 23.35 4.70 -13.73
C SER A 295 24.17 4.66 -12.45
N ILE A 296 25.43 4.22 -12.53
CA ILE A 296 26.40 4.27 -11.42
C ILE A 296 26.74 5.71 -11.06
N LEU A 297 27.02 6.58 -12.04
CA LEU A 297 27.27 8.00 -11.77
C LEU A 297 26.08 8.68 -11.06
N ARG A 298 24.84 8.36 -11.45
CA ARG A 298 23.63 8.82 -10.76
C ARG A 298 23.58 8.36 -9.29
N ILE A 299 23.98 7.12 -9.02
CA ILE A 299 24.05 6.62 -7.64
C ILE A 299 25.09 7.41 -6.85
N CYS A 300 26.29 7.57 -7.41
CA CYS A 300 27.36 8.36 -6.78
C CYS A 300 26.93 9.81 -6.52
N ALA A 301 26.18 10.42 -7.46
CA ALA A 301 25.64 11.76 -7.31
C ALA A 301 24.74 11.92 -6.08
N ARG A 302 23.88 10.94 -5.82
CA ARG A 302 22.92 10.98 -4.73
C ARG A 302 23.56 10.71 -3.37
N GLU A 303 24.53 9.80 -3.35
CA GLU A 303 25.23 9.33 -2.15
C GLU A 303 26.45 10.19 -1.79
N GLY A 304 27.00 10.95 -2.73
CA GLY A 304 28.24 11.71 -2.55
C GLY A 304 29.52 10.89 -2.66
N GLU A 305 29.49 9.74 -3.32
CA GLU A 305 30.64 8.83 -3.46
C GLU A 305 31.59 9.30 -4.59
N VAL A 306 32.46 10.26 -4.26
CA VAL A 306 33.35 10.89 -5.24
C VAL A 306 34.39 9.92 -5.82
N GLU A 307 34.96 9.02 -5.01
CA GLU A 307 35.99 8.09 -5.49
C GLU A 307 35.46 7.13 -6.56
N GLU A 308 34.28 6.55 -6.32
CA GLU A 308 33.63 5.67 -7.30
C GLU A 308 33.15 6.45 -8.52
N ALA A 309 32.72 7.71 -8.34
CA ALA A 309 32.37 8.60 -9.46
C ALA A 309 33.58 8.83 -10.38
N GLU A 310 34.78 9.09 -9.84
CA GLU A 310 35.99 9.28 -10.64
C GLU A 310 36.46 8.00 -11.32
N LYS A 311 36.41 6.86 -10.64
CA LYS A 311 36.70 5.55 -11.27
C LYS A 311 35.76 5.28 -12.44
N THR A 312 34.47 5.55 -12.26
CA THR A 312 33.44 5.37 -13.29
C THR A 312 33.62 6.37 -14.44
N TRP A 313 34.02 7.60 -14.13
CA TRP A 313 34.33 8.63 -15.12
C TRP A 313 35.50 8.23 -16.03
N VAL A 314 36.59 7.72 -15.45
CA VAL A 314 37.74 7.22 -16.22
C VAL A 314 37.34 6.04 -17.11
N LYS A 315 36.46 5.14 -16.63
CA LYS A 315 35.90 4.08 -17.47
C LYS A 315 35.08 4.65 -18.63
N LEU A 316 34.20 5.62 -18.38
CA LEU A 316 33.35 6.24 -19.39
C LEU A 316 34.18 6.91 -20.51
N LEU A 317 35.24 7.63 -20.14
CA LEU A 317 36.16 8.26 -21.08
C LEU A 317 36.95 7.29 -21.95
N LYS A 318 37.12 6.03 -21.52
CA LYS A 318 37.75 4.99 -22.35
C LYS A 318 36.82 4.49 -23.45
N PHE A 319 35.50 4.56 -23.23
CA PHE A 319 34.48 4.12 -24.20
C PHE A 319 34.08 5.23 -25.18
N GLU A 320 33.93 6.46 -24.69
CA GLU A 320 33.50 7.60 -25.49
C GLU A 320 34.49 8.77 -25.37
N SER A 321 34.84 9.36 -26.51
CA SER A 321 35.68 10.57 -26.56
C SER A 321 34.96 11.77 -25.93
N ASP A 322 33.62 11.83 -26.07
CA ASP A 322 32.77 12.89 -25.55
C ASP A 322 31.68 12.31 -24.62
N PRO A 323 31.83 12.44 -23.29
CA PRO A 323 30.82 11.97 -22.36
C PRO A 323 29.48 12.71 -22.51
N PRO A 324 28.35 12.07 -22.17
CA PRO A 324 27.05 12.72 -22.22
C PRO A 324 26.96 13.89 -21.22
N ALA A 325 26.25 14.97 -21.57
CA ALA A 325 26.00 16.11 -20.69
C ALA A 325 25.53 15.71 -19.28
N LEU A 326 24.61 14.72 -19.22
CA LEU A 326 24.09 14.18 -17.96
C LEU A 326 25.16 13.57 -17.05
N ALA A 327 26.24 13.00 -17.62
CA ALA A 327 27.34 12.45 -16.84
C ALA A 327 28.10 13.56 -16.08
N PHE A 328 28.31 14.73 -16.72
CA PHE A 328 28.90 15.90 -16.07
C PHE A 328 28.00 16.41 -14.93
N VAL A 329 26.68 16.45 -15.14
CA VAL A 329 25.70 16.85 -14.12
C VAL A 329 25.78 15.94 -12.89
N TYR A 330 25.81 14.61 -13.08
CA TYR A 330 25.96 13.66 -11.98
C TYR A 330 27.30 13.82 -11.25
N LYS A 331 28.39 14.04 -11.99
CA LYS A 331 29.70 14.29 -11.41
C LYS A 331 29.69 15.58 -10.56
N MET A 332 29.10 16.67 -11.06
CA MET A 332 28.94 17.92 -10.32
C MET A 332 28.13 17.73 -9.04
N GLU A 333 27.04 16.97 -9.09
CA GLU A 333 26.18 16.69 -7.93
C GLU A 333 26.91 15.85 -6.87
N ALA A 334 27.69 14.83 -7.28
CA ALA A 334 28.49 14.02 -6.37
C ALA A 334 29.48 14.88 -5.55
N TYR A 335 30.20 15.80 -6.21
CA TYR A 335 31.10 16.74 -5.53
C TYR A 335 30.38 17.74 -4.63
N SER A 336 29.17 18.17 -5.01
CA SER A 336 28.35 19.06 -4.18
C SER A 336 27.94 18.41 -2.86
N LYS A 337 27.60 17.12 -2.87
CA LYS A 337 27.23 16.38 -1.64
C LYS A 337 28.35 16.30 -0.61
N VAL A 338 29.60 16.25 -1.06
CA VAL A 338 30.79 16.26 -0.18
C VAL A 338 31.19 17.68 0.23
N GLY A 339 30.43 18.71 -0.18
CA GLY A 339 30.72 20.10 0.16
C GLY A 339 31.89 20.69 -0.63
N MET A 340 32.13 20.24 -1.86
CA MET A 340 33.17 20.75 -2.75
C MET A 340 32.58 21.49 -3.98
N PRO A 341 31.87 22.63 -3.79
CA PRO A 341 31.18 23.34 -4.87
C PRO A 341 32.15 23.89 -5.94
N MET A 342 33.39 24.25 -5.57
CA MET A 342 34.38 24.76 -6.51
C MET A 342 34.82 23.70 -7.53
N LYS A 343 34.93 22.42 -7.11
CA LYS A 343 35.19 21.32 -8.05
C LYS A 343 34.01 21.12 -8.99
N SER A 344 32.78 21.25 -8.50
CA SER A 344 31.59 21.21 -9.38
C SER A 344 31.62 22.34 -10.42
N LEU A 345 32.10 23.54 -10.06
CA LEU A 345 32.29 24.65 -10.99
C LEU A 345 33.39 24.37 -12.03
N GLU A 346 34.51 23.78 -11.62
CA GLU A 346 35.56 23.33 -12.55
C GLU A 346 35.02 22.32 -13.57
N ILE A 347 34.23 21.33 -13.11
CA ILE A 347 33.60 20.33 -13.98
C ILE A 347 32.60 20.98 -14.95
N PHE A 348 31.83 21.98 -14.48
CA PHE A 348 30.92 22.73 -15.34
C PHE A 348 31.68 23.48 -16.46
N ARG A 349 32.81 24.10 -16.13
CA ARG A 349 33.68 24.76 -17.14
C ARG A 349 34.32 23.75 -18.08
N GLU A 350 34.73 22.58 -17.57
CA GLU A 350 35.22 21.47 -18.40
C GLU A 350 34.16 21.04 -19.41
N MET A 351 32.90 20.88 -18.97
CA MET A 351 31.77 20.54 -19.83
C MET A 351 31.58 21.59 -20.94
N GLN A 352 31.64 22.88 -20.62
CA GLN A 352 31.54 23.95 -21.61
C GLN A 352 32.69 23.88 -22.64
N SER A 353 33.91 23.57 -22.20
CA SER A 353 35.07 23.46 -23.08
C SER A 353 35.01 22.25 -24.01
N LYS A 354 34.55 21.09 -23.52
CA LYS A 354 34.49 19.84 -24.27
C LYS A 354 33.27 19.75 -25.19
N LEU A 355 32.10 20.08 -24.67
CA LEU A 355 30.83 19.95 -25.40
C LEU A 355 30.47 21.21 -26.20
N GLY A 356 31.25 22.29 -26.05
CA GLY A 356 31.04 23.59 -26.70
C GLY A 356 29.84 24.39 -26.16
N LYS A 357 28.90 23.75 -25.46
CA LYS A 357 27.74 24.38 -24.81
C LYS A 357 27.26 23.56 -23.62
N ALA A 358 26.83 24.26 -22.57
CA ALA A 358 26.08 23.65 -21.47
C ALA A 358 24.58 23.62 -21.80
N ASP A 359 23.87 22.63 -21.26
CA ASP A 359 22.42 22.53 -21.36
C ASP A 359 21.73 23.19 -20.16
N VAL A 360 20.39 23.32 -20.24
CA VAL A 360 19.57 23.92 -19.18
C VAL A 360 19.72 23.15 -17.85
N ALA A 361 19.88 21.83 -17.91
CA ALA A 361 20.03 20.98 -16.73
C ALA A 361 21.35 21.28 -16.00
N ALA A 362 22.46 21.39 -16.73
CA ALA A 362 23.76 21.72 -16.17
C ALA A 362 23.78 23.11 -15.53
N TYR A 363 23.24 24.14 -16.19
CA TYR A 363 23.13 25.48 -15.60
C TYR A 363 22.31 25.48 -14.31
N ASN A 364 21.14 24.83 -14.31
CA ASN A 364 20.31 24.74 -13.11
C ASN A 364 21.04 24.03 -11.98
N GLN A 365 21.73 22.93 -12.28
CA GLN A 365 22.48 22.17 -11.30
C GLN A 365 23.61 23.00 -10.67
N ILE A 366 24.44 23.67 -11.47
CA ILE A 366 25.54 24.46 -10.89
C ILE A 366 25.02 25.65 -10.08
N ILE A 367 23.92 26.29 -10.50
CA ILE A 367 23.27 27.37 -9.73
C ILE A 367 22.77 26.81 -8.39
N GLU A 368 22.08 25.66 -8.40
CA GLU A 368 21.66 24.98 -7.17
C GLU A 368 22.83 24.72 -6.21
N ILE A 369 23.94 24.18 -6.74
CA ILE A 369 25.13 23.86 -5.98
C ILE A 369 25.74 25.11 -5.34
N LEU A 370 25.95 26.17 -6.11
CA LEU A 370 26.53 27.44 -5.62
C LEU A 370 25.59 28.12 -4.62
N CYS A 371 24.28 28.13 -4.88
CA CYS A 371 23.29 28.70 -3.95
C CYS A 371 23.23 27.94 -2.62
N LYS A 372 23.33 26.61 -2.63
CA LYS A 372 23.42 25.79 -1.41
C LYS A 372 24.70 26.04 -0.62
N ALA A 373 25.80 26.30 -1.33
CA ALA A 373 27.08 26.69 -0.72
C ALA A 373 27.13 28.16 -0.29
N GLN A 374 26.08 28.94 -0.58
CA GLN A 374 26.00 30.39 -0.31
C GLN A 374 27.05 31.24 -1.05
N GLU A 375 27.58 30.74 -2.17
CA GLU A 375 28.55 31.43 -3.04
C GLU A 375 27.82 32.41 -3.99
N SER A 376 27.37 33.55 -3.44
CA SER A 376 26.47 34.48 -4.13
C SER A 376 27.04 35.11 -5.41
N GLU A 377 28.29 35.59 -5.37
CA GLU A 377 28.94 36.24 -6.53
C GLU A 377 29.10 35.28 -7.72
N LEU A 378 29.47 34.03 -7.44
CA LEU A 378 29.62 32.99 -8.45
C LEU A 378 28.26 32.57 -9.00
N ALA A 379 27.24 32.42 -8.14
CA ALA A 379 25.89 32.09 -8.57
C ALA A 379 25.30 33.20 -9.48
N GLU A 380 25.51 34.46 -9.15
CA GLU A 380 25.12 35.62 -9.97
C GLU A 380 25.82 35.62 -11.33
N THR A 381 27.13 35.35 -11.34
CA THR A 381 27.92 35.27 -12.57
C THR A 381 27.40 34.16 -13.49
N ILE A 382 27.15 32.97 -12.94
CA ILE A 382 26.64 31.84 -13.70
C ILE A 382 25.21 32.08 -14.19
N MET A 383 24.36 32.74 -13.41
CA MET A 383 23.02 33.13 -13.85
C MET A 383 23.06 34.15 -15.01
N ALA A 384 23.97 35.12 -14.94
CA ALA A 384 24.17 36.08 -16.03
C ALA A 384 24.67 35.37 -17.30
N ASP A 385 25.60 34.44 -17.17
CA ASP A 385 26.10 33.63 -18.29
C ASP A 385 24.99 32.72 -18.86
N PHE A 386 24.13 32.18 -18.01
CA PHE A 386 22.97 31.39 -18.43
C PHE A 386 22.02 32.23 -19.30
N VAL A 387 21.70 33.45 -18.89
CA VAL A 387 20.85 34.37 -19.68
C VAL A 387 21.55 34.78 -20.99
N LYS A 388 22.86 35.07 -20.96
CA LYS A 388 23.64 35.44 -22.16
C LYS A 388 23.75 34.31 -23.18
N SER A 389 23.70 33.05 -22.74
CA SER A 389 23.74 31.89 -23.63
C SER A 389 22.50 31.76 -24.55
N GLY A 390 21.47 32.59 -24.34
CA GLY A 390 20.21 32.54 -25.09
C GLY A 390 19.25 31.44 -24.59
N LEU A 391 19.67 30.64 -23.61
CA LEU A 391 18.80 29.70 -22.91
C LEU A 391 17.94 30.44 -21.88
N LYS A 392 16.71 29.94 -21.67
CA LYS A 392 15.78 30.52 -20.68
C LYS A 392 15.97 29.85 -19.33
N PRO A 393 16.32 30.59 -18.27
CA PRO A 393 16.30 30.05 -16.92
C PRO A 393 14.91 29.53 -16.55
N LEU A 394 14.88 28.48 -15.74
CA LEU A 394 13.64 27.88 -15.27
C LEU A 394 13.31 28.40 -13.86
N THR A 395 12.06 28.24 -13.43
CA THR A 395 11.62 28.60 -12.07
C THR A 395 12.52 28.03 -10.97
N PRO A 396 13.04 26.77 -11.04
CA PRO A 396 13.96 26.25 -10.03
C PRO A 396 15.23 27.09 -9.82
N SER A 397 15.85 27.63 -10.89
CA SER A 397 17.07 28.44 -10.77
C SER A 397 16.81 29.71 -9.95
N TYR A 398 15.68 30.37 -10.19
CA TYR A 398 15.24 31.52 -9.40
C TYR A 398 14.89 31.15 -7.96
N VAL A 399 14.26 30.00 -7.72
CA VAL A 399 13.96 29.51 -6.36
C VAL A 399 15.25 29.30 -5.55
N HIS A 400 16.31 28.75 -6.16
CA HIS A 400 17.61 28.60 -5.51
C HIS A 400 18.24 29.95 -5.16
N LEU A 401 18.22 30.91 -6.09
CA LEU A 401 18.71 32.28 -5.84
C LEU A 401 17.92 32.98 -4.73
N LEU A 402 16.59 32.91 -4.77
CA LEU A 402 15.72 33.48 -3.73
C LEU A 402 16.03 32.88 -2.35
N SER A 403 16.19 31.56 -2.28
CA SER A 403 16.55 30.88 -1.02
C SER A 403 17.92 31.31 -0.51
N MET A 404 18.90 31.46 -1.41
CA MET A 404 20.25 31.92 -1.06
C MET A 404 20.22 33.36 -0.53
N TYR A 405 19.60 34.30 -1.26
CA TYR A 405 19.48 35.69 -0.82
C TYR A 405 18.70 35.84 0.49
N TYR A 406 17.66 35.03 0.68
CA TYR A 406 16.93 34.98 1.95
C TYR A 406 17.82 34.53 3.12
N ASN A 407 18.66 33.50 2.91
CA ASN A 407 19.57 33.00 3.94
C ASN A 407 20.72 33.96 4.25
N LEU A 408 21.18 34.71 3.25
CA LEU A 408 22.23 35.74 3.37
C LEU A 408 21.69 37.12 3.80
N GLU A 409 20.37 37.24 4.02
CA GLU A 409 19.68 38.49 4.37
C GLU A 409 19.87 39.63 3.33
N LEU A 410 20.13 39.28 2.07
CA LEU A 410 20.29 40.21 0.95
C LEU A 410 18.93 40.55 0.32
N TYR A 411 18.10 41.29 1.06
CA TYR A 411 16.70 41.52 0.71
C TYR A 411 16.48 42.33 -0.58
N ASP A 412 17.35 43.29 -0.89
CA ASP A 412 17.24 44.07 -2.14
C ASP A 412 17.39 43.15 -3.37
N LYS A 413 18.38 42.25 -3.32
CA LYS A 413 18.60 41.25 -4.39
C LYS A 413 17.47 40.22 -4.45
N LEU A 414 16.84 39.90 -3.31
CA LEU A 414 15.69 39.01 -3.26
C LEU A 414 14.48 39.60 -4.00
N GLU A 415 14.15 40.89 -3.77
CA GLU A 415 13.06 41.57 -4.48
C GLU A 415 13.34 41.68 -5.98
N GLU A 416 14.59 41.97 -6.38
CA GLU A 416 14.99 41.99 -7.78
C GLU A 416 14.84 40.61 -8.43
N ALA A 417 15.36 39.55 -7.78
CA ALA A 417 15.27 38.17 -8.29
C ALA A 417 13.82 37.69 -8.41
N LEU A 418 12.94 38.10 -7.48
CA LEU A 418 11.51 37.80 -7.58
C LEU A 418 10.88 38.51 -8.77
N SER A 419 11.20 39.79 -8.97
CA SER A 419 10.69 40.59 -10.09
C SER A 419 11.11 39.97 -11.44
N GLN A 420 12.38 39.59 -11.57
CA GLN A 420 12.87 38.86 -12.74
C GLN A 420 12.18 37.50 -12.91
N CYS A 421 11.92 36.78 -11.83
CA CYS A 421 11.18 35.51 -11.88
C CYS A 421 9.74 35.71 -12.36
N LEU A 422 9.07 36.80 -11.96
CA LEU A 422 7.69 37.12 -12.38
C LEU A 422 7.61 37.54 -13.85
N GLU A 423 8.62 38.25 -14.35
CA GLU A 423 8.68 38.66 -15.76
C GLU A 423 9.05 37.52 -16.69
N LYS A 424 10.01 36.68 -16.29
CA LYS A 424 10.63 35.67 -17.18
C LYS A 424 10.07 34.26 -17.00
N CYS A 425 9.46 33.97 -15.85
CA CYS A 425 9.00 32.63 -15.50
C CYS A 425 7.58 32.64 -14.89
N ARG A 426 6.99 31.44 -14.74
CA ARG A 426 5.80 31.28 -13.91
C ARG A 426 6.24 30.91 -12.49
N PRO A 427 6.02 31.76 -11.48
CA PRO A 427 6.34 31.43 -10.10
C PRO A 427 5.51 30.24 -9.64
N ASN A 428 6.10 29.40 -8.81
CA ASN A 428 5.43 28.25 -8.21
C ASN A 428 5.17 28.48 -6.71
N CYS A 429 4.50 27.54 -6.04
CA CYS A 429 4.23 27.61 -4.61
C CYS A 429 5.49 27.87 -3.77
N ALA A 430 6.63 27.25 -4.13
CA ALA A 430 7.90 27.42 -3.43
C ALA A 430 8.43 28.86 -3.53
N THR A 431 8.34 29.49 -4.70
CA THR A 431 8.77 30.89 -4.95
C THR A 431 8.04 31.84 -4.00
N TYR A 432 6.70 31.75 -3.98
CA TYR A 432 5.89 32.60 -3.10
C TYR A 432 6.01 32.24 -1.62
N THR A 433 6.28 30.98 -1.28
CA THR A 433 6.52 30.58 0.13
C THR A 433 7.80 31.23 0.67
N ILE A 434 8.88 31.28 -0.11
CA ILE A 434 10.12 31.98 0.28
C ILE A 434 9.86 33.48 0.45
N TYR A 435 9.12 34.07 -0.49
CA TYR A 435 8.78 35.49 -0.42
C TYR A 435 7.86 35.82 0.77
N LEU A 436 6.92 34.93 1.08
CA LEU A 436 6.05 35.05 2.25
C LEU A 436 6.86 35.02 3.56
N ASP A 437 7.82 34.12 3.64
CA ASP A 437 8.73 33.97 4.78
C ASP A 437 9.61 35.23 4.96
N TYR A 438 10.13 35.77 3.86
CA TYR A 438 10.78 37.06 3.82
C TYR A 438 9.89 38.19 4.38
N LEU A 439 8.66 38.34 3.86
CA LEU A 439 7.73 39.40 4.28
C LEU A 439 7.38 39.30 5.77
N VAL A 440 7.22 38.07 6.28
CA VAL A 440 6.99 37.82 7.70
C VAL A 440 8.19 38.21 8.56
N LYS A 441 9.42 37.86 8.12
CA LYS A 441 10.66 38.22 8.82
C LYS A 441 10.88 39.73 8.94
N ILE A 442 10.62 40.49 7.88
CA ILE A 442 10.73 41.96 7.91
C ILE A 442 9.56 42.64 8.64
N GLY A 443 8.59 41.87 9.14
CA GLY A 443 7.42 42.39 9.87
C GLY A 443 6.31 42.97 8.98
N ASN A 444 6.38 42.83 7.65
CA ASN A 444 5.38 43.36 6.72
C ASN A 444 4.22 42.38 6.53
N ILE A 445 3.43 42.20 7.59
CA ILE A 445 2.35 41.20 7.66
C ILE A 445 1.19 41.50 6.70
N ASP A 446 0.93 42.77 6.39
CA ASP A 446 -0.15 43.14 5.46
C ASP A 446 0.17 42.70 4.04
N LYS A 447 1.39 42.97 3.54
CA LYS A 447 1.83 42.43 2.25
C LYS A 447 1.89 40.90 2.27
N ALA A 448 2.33 40.30 3.37
CA ALA A 448 2.36 38.84 3.51
C ALA A 448 0.95 38.23 3.34
N GLN A 449 -0.07 38.86 3.92
CA GLN A 449 -1.45 38.42 3.76
C GLN A 449 -1.96 38.54 2.33
N ASP A 450 -1.62 39.62 1.62
CA ASP A 450 -2.02 39.80 0.22
C ASP A 450 -1.42 38.70 -0.66
N ILE A 451 -0.15 38.35 -0.45
CA ILE A 451 0.51 37.25 -1.15
C ILE A 451 -0.14 35.90 -0.79
N PHE A 452 -0.40 35.63 0.48
CA PHE A 452 -1.05 34.39 0.91
C PHE A 452 -2.45 34.24 0.29
N ASN A 453 -3.23 35.33 0.24
CA ASN A 453 -4.54 35.36 -0.40
C ASN A 453 -4.43 35.06 -1.90
N ARG A 454 -3.45 35.66 -2.60
CA ARG A 454 -3.20 35.38 -4.02
C ARG A 454 -2.86 33.90 -4.25
N MET A 455 -1.95 33.34 -3.45
CA MET A 455 -1.59 31.91 -3.50
C MET A 455 -2.81 31.00 -3.27
N ASN A 456 -3.69 31.35 -2.34
CA ASN A 456 -4.89 30.57 -2.02
C ASN A 456 -5.99 30.71 -3.10
N SER A 457 -6.07 31.86 -3.78
CA SER A 457 -7.03 32.09 -4.86
C SER A 457 -6.63 31.39 -6.17
N ASP A 458 -5.33 31.20 -6.40
CA ASP A 458 -4.81 30.54 -7.59
C ASP A 458 -4.72 29.02 -7.37
N ALA A 459 -5.61 28.27 -8.03
CA ALA A 459 -5.66 26.82 -7.94
C ALA A 459 -4.38 26.12 -8.46
N PHE A 460 -3.58 26.79 -9.32
CA PHE A 460 -2.34 26.23 -9.86
C PHE A 460 -1.16 26.36 -8.88
N ILE A 461 -1.11 27.45 -8.13
CA ILE A 461 -0.06 27.67 -7.12
C ILE A 461 -0.42 26.88 -5.85
N GLY A 462 -1.62 27.10 -5.33
CA GLY A 462 -2.10 26.52 -4.09
C GLY A 462 -1.29 26.93 -2.85
N VAL A 463 -1.86 26.66 -1.68
CA VAL A 463 -1.18 26.78 -0.39
C VAL A 463 -0.74 25.40 0.10
N ASN A 464 0.43 25.33 0.70
CA ASN A 464 0.97 24.12 1.33
C ASN A 464 1.12 24.31 2.85
N ALA A 465 1.44 23.24 3.57
CA ALA A 465 1.62 23.29 5.02
C ALA A 465 2.65 24.35 5.45
N ARG A 466 3.78 24.46 4.73
CA ARG A 466 4.84 25.45 5.01
C ARG A 466 4.32 26.89 4.92
N SER A 467 3.67 27.27 3.81
CA SER A 467 3.10 28.61 3.63
C SER A 467 2.07 28.97 4.71
N CYS A 468 1.27 28.01 5.16
CA CYS A 468 0.32 28.22 6.25
C CYS A 468 1.02 28.41 7.60
N ASN A 469 2.04 27.59 7.91
CA ASN A 469 2.86 27.77 9.12
C ASN A 469 3.60 29.11 9.11
N THR A 470 4.12 29.55 7.96
CA THR A 470 4.78 30.86 7.81
C THR A 470 3.84 32.04 8.05
N ILE A 471 2.64 32.06 7.46
CA ILE A 471 1.70 33.18 7.72
C ILE A 471 1.15 33.13 9.15
N LEU A 472 0.97 31.92 9.70
CA LEU A 472 0.55 31.73 11.08
C LEU A 472 1.62 32.26 12.06
N SER A 473 2.89 31.94 11.84
CA SER A 473 3.99 32.47 12.66
C SER A 473 4.08 34.00 12.58
N GLY A 474 3.85 34.58 11.40
CA GLY A 474 3.73 36.03 11.22
C GLY A 474 2.60 36.64 12.04
N TYR A 475 1.39 36.04 12.01
CA TYR A 475 0.27 36.54 12.80
C TYR A 475 0.43 36.40 14.31
N LEU A 476 1.06 35.31 14.75
CA LEU A 476 1.39 35.11 16.16
C LEU A 476 2.42 36.13 16.65
N SER A 477 3.43 36.41 15.84
CA SER A 477 4.49 37.37 16.16
C SER A 477 3.98 38.82 16.16
N SER A 478 2.99 39.14 15.33
CA SER A 478 2.39 40.47 15.26
C SER A 478 1.22 40.67 16.24
N GLY A 479 0.90 39.70 17.10
CA GLY A 479 -0.24 39.76 18.03
C GLY A 479 -1.63 39.72 17.38
N ASN A 480 -1.72 39.37 16.09
CA ASN A 480 -2.99 39.32 15.34
C ASN A 480 -3.76 38.01 15.57
N HIS A 481 -4.19 37.79 16.81
CA HIS A 481 -4.82 36.54 17.27
C HIS A 481 -6.07 36.11 16.47
N MET A 482 -6.88 37.07 15.99
CA MET A 482 -8.08 36.80 15.19
C MET A 482 -7.76 36.21 13.82
N LYS A 483 -6.69 36.69 13.17
CA LYS A 483 -6.27 36.19 11.85
C LYS A 483 -5.53 34.85 12.00
N ALA A 484 -4.72 34.70 13.05
CA ALA A 484 -4.08 33.42 13.40
C ALA A 484 -5.09 32.28 13.59
N GLU A 485 -6.20 32.54 14.30
CA GLU A 485 -7.27 31.55 14.52
C GLU A 485 -7.94 31.11 13.21
N LYS A 486 -8.19 32.05 12.29
CA LYS A 486 -8.75 31.72 10.95
C LYS A 486 -7.82 30.82 10.13
N ILE A 487 -6.51 31.07 10.19
CA ILE A 487 -5.51 30.22 9.52
C ILE A 487 -5.44 28.85 10.20
N TYR A 488 -5.50 28.78 11.53
CA TYR A 488 -5.54 27.53 12.28
C TYR A 488 -6.75 26.65 11.88
N ASP A 489 -7.94 27.23 11.83
CA ASP A 489 -9.16 26.51 11.41
C ASP A 489 -9.04 26.05 9.95
N PHE A 490 -8.45 26.87 9.08
CA PHE A 490 -8.16 26.51 7.69
C PHE A 490 -7.18 25.32 7.58
N MET A 491 -6.11 25.31 8.37
CA MET A 491 -5.14 24.20 8.43
C MET A 491 -5.78 22.90 8.93
N CYS A 492 -6.66 22.99 9.93
CA CYS A 492 -7.42 21.84 10.43
C CYS A 492 -8.35 21.23 9.36
N LEU A 493 -9.06 22.07 8.60
CA LEU A 493 -9.94 21.61 7.52
C LEU A 493 -9.16 20.91 6.40
N LYS A 494 -7.96 21.40 6.07
CA LYS A 494 -7.08 20.83 5.04
C LYS A 494 -6.19 19.69 5.53
N LYS A 495 -6.20 19.38 6.84
CA LYS A 495 -5.33 18.40 7.50
C LYS A 495 -3.84 18.68 7.28
N TYR A 496 -3.43 19.96 7.33
CA TYR A 496 -2.02 20.32 7.29
C TYR A 496 -1.38 20.18 8.66
N GLU A 497 -0.12 19.75 8.68
CA GLU A 497 0.68 19.66 9.90
C GLU A 497 1.05 21.06 10.40
N ILE A 498 0.82 21.30 11.69
CA ILE A 498 1.16 22.54 12.37
C ILE A 498 2.46 22.30 13.13
N GLU A 499 3.41 23.22 13.00
CA GLU A 499 4.69 23.14 13.73
C GLU A 499 4.46 23.22 15.25
N SER A 500 5.05 22.28 16.01
CA SER A 500 4.99 22.21 17.48
C SER A 500 5.17 23.57 18.19
N PRO A 501 6.20 24.39 17.87
CA PRO A 501 6.40 25.68 18.54
C PRO A 501 5.29 26.71 18.26
N LEU A 502 4.62 26.62 17.11
CA LEU A 502 3.47 27.48 16.81
C LEU A 502 2.23 27.00 17.56
N MET A 503 2.11 25.69 17.76
CA MET A 503 1.01 25.07 18.48
C MET A 503 1.00 25.49 19.95
N GLU A 504 2.14 25.46 20.64
CA GLU A 504 2.25 25.94 22.04
C GLU A 504 1.79 27.40 22.21
N LYS A 505 2.20 28.29 21.29
CA LYS A 505 1.78 29.69 21.28
C LYS A 505 0.29 29.84 20.98
N LEU A 506 -0.24 29.02 20.08
CA LEU A 506 -1.66 28.97 19.77
C LEU A 506 -2.49 28.47 20.95
N ASP A 507 -2.05 27.44 21.65
CA ASP A 507 -2.74 26.92 22.84
C ASP A 507 -2.82 27.96 23.94
N TYR A 508 -1.75 28.75 24.13
CA TYR A 508 -1.78 29.90 25.03
C TYR A 508 -2.85 30.92 24.61
N ILE A 509 -2.92 31.29 23.32
CA ILE A 509 -3.92 32.26 22.82
C ILE A 509 -5.36 31.70 22.86
N LEU A 510 -5.53 30.42 22.53
CA LEU A 510 -6.80 29.71 22.58
C LEU A 510 -7.26 29.51 24.02
N SER A 511 -6.34 29.35 24.98
CA SER A 511 -6.65 29.27 26.41
C SER A 511 -7.02 30.65 27.00
N LEU A 512 -6.38 31.74 26.58
CA LEU A 512 -6.71 33.11 26.97
C LEU A 512 -8.13 33.54 26.54
N LYS A 513 -8.60 33.08 25.38
CA LYS A 513 -9.98 33.31 24.91
C LYS A 513 -11.02 32.35 25.50
N ARG A 514 -10.61 31.26 26.19
CA ARG A 514 -11.54 30.30 26.83
C ARG A 514 -12.16 30.86 28.13
N LYS A 515 -12.84 32.00 28.08
CA LYS A 515 -14.03 32.19 28.91
C LYS A 515 -15.18 31.42 28.25
N VAL A 516 -15.30 30.15 28.64
CA VAL A 516 -16.45 29.25 28.45
C VAL A 516 -17.08 29.26 27.06
N VAL A 517 -16.37 28.69 26.09
CA VAL A 517 -17.03 27.83 25.09
C VAL A 517 -16.14 26.59 24.94
N LYS A 518 -16.52 25.50 25.61
CA LYS A 518 -16.00 24.18 25.25
C LYS A 518 -16.41 23.94 23.81
N ARG A 519 -15.45 23.90 22.88
CA ARG A 519 -15.65 23.31 21.56
C ARG A 519 -16.24 21.91 21.80
N PRO A 520 -17.38 21.53 21.21
CA PRO A 520 -17.82 20.15 21.27
C PRO A 520 -16.81 19.35 20.46
N ILE A 521 -15.86 18.73 21.16
CA ILE A 521 -15.11 17.61 20.61
C ILE A 521 -16.21 16.61 20.21
N ASN A 522 -16.29 16.26 18.93
CA ASN A 522 -17.15 15.18 18.46
C ASN A 522 -16.57 13.85 18.99
N LEU A 523 -16.65 13.65 20.31
CA LEU A 523 -16.22 12.46 21.00
C LEU A 523 -17.13 11.32 20.56
N LYS A 524 -16.62 10.44 19.68
CA LYS A 524 -17.27 9.18 19.33
C LYS A 524 -16.59 8.08 20.13
N LEU A 525 -17.38 7.23 20.80
CA LEU A 525 -16.86 6.04 21.47
C LEU A 525 -16.16 5.13 20.45
N SER A 526 -14.90 4.77 20.73
CA SER A 526 -14.13 3.81 19.95
C SER A 526 -14.77 2.42 20.00
N LYS A 527 -14.41 1.53 19.07
CA LYS A 527 -14.94 0.15 19.07
C LYS A 527 -14.60 -0.58 20.39
N GLU A 528 -13.38 -0.37 20.89
CA GLU A 528 -12.91 -0.95 22.15
C GLU A 528 -13.65 -0.38 23.36
N GLN A 529 -13.82 0.95 23.43
CA GLN A 529 -14.59 1.60 24.51
C GLN A 529 -16.04 1.09 24.58
N ARG A 530 -16.65 0.79 23.43
CA ARG A 530 -18.01 0.21 23.37
C ARG A 530 -18.04 -1.22 23.91
N GLU A 531 -17.07 -2.05 23.55
CA GLU A 531 -16.99 -3.44 24.03
C GLU A 531 -16.69 -3.50 25.53
N ILE A 532 -15.76 -2.66 26.02
CA ILE A 532 -15.48 -2.50 27.45
C ILE A 532 -16.75 -2.10 28.20
N LEU A 533 -17.44 -1.06 27.73
CA LEU A 533 -18.67 -0.58 28.36
C LEU A 533 -19.74 -1.67 28.44
N ILE A 534 -19.94 -2.46 27.39
CA ILE A 534 -20.90 -3.58 27.38
C ILE A 534 -20.54 -4.63 28.43
N GLY A 535 -19.24 -5.00 28.53
CA GLY A 535 -18.77 -5.95 29.54
C GLY A 535 -19.00 -5.46 30.97
N LEU A 536 -18.70 -4.19 31.24
CA LEU A 536 -18.91 -3.57 32.55
C LEU A 536 -20.39 -3.46 32.92
N LEU A 537 -21.26 -3.11 31.96
CA LEU A 537 -22.72 -3.05 32.18
C LEU A 537 -23.31 -4.42 32.50
N LEU A 538 -22.83 -5.49 31.85
CA LEU A 538 -23.21 -6.86 32.21
C LEU A 538 -22.73 -7.24 33.62
N GLY A 539 -21.57 -6.73 34.03
CA GLY A 539 -21.03 -6.90 35.39
C GLY A 539 -21.74 -6.06 36.46
N GLY A 540 -22.62 -5.13 36.08
CA GLY A 540 -23.47 -4.37 37.02
C GLY A 540 -23.12 -2.89 37.20
N LEU A 541 -22.34 -2.29 36.28
CA LEU A 541 -22.06 -0.86 36.24
C LEU A 541 -23.35 -0.02 36.18
N ARG A 542 -23.40 1.15 36.84
CA ARG A 542 -24.59 2.00 36.86
C ARG A 542 -24.51 3.13 35.83
N ILE A 543 -25.60 3.31 35.08
CA ILE A 543 -25.84 4.49 34.24
C ILE A 543 -27.01 5.26 34.86
N ASP A 544 -26.76 6.50 35.23
CA ASP A 544 -27.80 7.42 35.72
C ASP A 544 -28.25 8.34 34.58
N SER A 545 -29.55 8.59 34.50
CA SER A 545 -30.18 9.50 33.54
C SER A 545 -30.84 10.67 34.27
N ASP A 546 -30.53 11.90 33.86
CA ASP A 546 -31.20 13.10 34.38
C ASP A 546 -32.44 13.45 33.52
N ASP A 547 -33.62 13.49 34.16
CA ASP A 547 -34.91 13.38 33.46
C ASP A 547 -35.57 14.72 33.06
N PRO A 548 -34.82 15.61 32.39
CA PRO A 548 -35.46 16.33 31.29
C PRO A 548 -34.62 16.44 30.01
N ARG A 549 -33.37 15.94 29.98
CA ARG A 549 -32.43 16.22 28.86
C ARG A 549 -31.83 14.99 28.14
N ARG A 550 -32.27 13.75 28.44
CA ARG A 550 -31.66 12.50 27.88
C ARG A 550 -30.14 12.49 27.96
N ASN A 551 -29.67 12.90 29.14
CA ASN A 551 -28.30 13.19 29.42
C ASN A 551 -27.84 12.13 30.43
N HIS A 552 -26.87 11.31 30.03
CA HIS A 552 -26.50 10.10 30.77
C HIS A 552 -25.10 10.22 31.35
N ILE A 553 -24.94 9.73 32.58
CA ILE A 553 -23.67 9.69 33.32
C ILE A 553 -23.40 8.24 33.68
N ILE A 554 -22.20 7.76 33.35
CA ILE A 554 -21.72 6.47 33.81
C ILE A 554 -20.97 6.70 35.12
N ARG A 555 -21.33 5.95 36.17
CA ARG A 555 -20.63 5.94 37.45
C ARG A 555 -19.83 4.66 37.57
N PHE A 556 -18.51 4.78 37.58
CA PHE A 556 -17.60 3.68 37.85
C PHE A 556 -17.37 3.60 39.36
N ASP A 557 -17.69 2.44 39.93
CA ASP A 557 -17.52 2.11 41.34
C ASP A 557 -16.67 0.85 41.43
N PHE A 558 -15.51 0.94 42.09
CA PHE A 558 -14.58 -0.18 42.31
C PHE A 558 -14.39 -0.42 43.80
N ASP A 559 -14.39 -1.68 44.21
CA ASP A 559 -14.13 -2.07 45.60
C ASP A 559 -12.62 -1.98 45.88
N GLY A 560 -12.22 -1.04 46.74
CA GLY A 560 -10.81 -0.75 47.05
C GLY A 560 -10.02 -1.89 47.72
N ASN A 561 -10.69 -2.97 48.15
CA ASN A 561 -10.07 -4.11 48.83
C ASN A 561 -9.72 -5.28 47.88
N SER A 562 -10.06 -5.22 46.59
CA SER A 562 -9.76 -6.30 45.64
C SER A 562 -8.62 -5.91 44.71
N ASN A 563 -7.51 -6.66 44.76
CA ASN A 563 -6.32 -6.41 43.94
C ASN A 563 -6.63 -6.46 42.43
N SER A 564 -7.57 -7.34 42.03
CA SER A 564 -8.06 -7.43 40.65
C SER A 564 -8.81 -6.18 40.17
N HIS A 565 -9.51 -5.48 41.07
CA HIS A 565 -10.20 -4.23 40.75
C HIS A 565 -9.25 -3.04 40.67
N TYR A 566 -8.08 -3.08 41.34
CA TYR A 566 -7.09 -2.00 41.30
C TYR A 566 -6.49 -1.82 39.88
N VAL A 567 -6.04 -2.91 39.28
CA VAL A 567 -5.45 -2.90 37.91
C VAL A 567 -6.51 -2.50 36.88
N LEU A 568 -7.72 -3.08 37.00
CA LEU A 568 -8.86 -2.76 36.14
C LEU A 568 -9.26 -1.28 36.23
N LYS A 569 -9.26 -0.72 37.45
CA LYS A 569 -9.57 0.68 37.73
C LYS A 569 -8.59 1.63 37.04
N SER A 570 -7.29 1.39 37.15
CA SER A 570 -6.26 2.21 36.48
C SER A 570 -6.39 2.15 34.96
N HIS A 571 -6.67 0.96 34.41
CA HIS A 571 -6.89 0.79 32.97
C HIS A 571 -8.15 1.51 32.46
N ILE A 572 -9.28 1.35 33.15
CA ILE A 572 -10.54 2.02 32.77
C ILE A 572 -10.41 3.54 32.90
N TYR A 573 -9.72 4.02 33.94
CA TYR A 573 -9.45 5.44 34.13
C TYR A 573 -8.68 6.04 32.96
N ARG A 574 -7.63 5.34 32.46
CA ARG A 574 -6.88 5.75 31.27
C ARG A 574 -7.74 5.69 30.00
N GLN A 575 -8.50 4.60 29.80
CA GLN A 575 -9.33 4.40 28.61
C GLN A 575 -10.49 5.40 28.47
N PHE A 576 -11.04 5.86 29.59
CA PHE A 576 -12.14 6.83 29.63
C PHE A 576 -11.69 8.22 30.10
N TYR A 577 -10.39 8.49 30.20
CA TYR A 577 -9.85 9.74 30.75
C TYR A 577 -10.44 11.01 30.09
N GLU A 578 -10.59 10.99 28.77
CA GLU A 578 -11.21 12.09 28.01
C GLU A 578 -12.69 12.29 28.31
N TRP A 579 -13.38 11.21 28.72
CA TRP A 579 -14.78 11.20 29.08
C TRP A 579 -15.03 11.50 30.56
N LEU A 580 -14.00 11.63 31.42
CA LEU A 580 -14.18 11.88 32.85
C LEU A 580 -14.61 13.30 33.16
N HIS A 581 -15.47 13.45 34.17
CA HIS A 581 -15.84 14.76 34.70
C HIS A 581 -14.59 15.49 35.23
N PRO A 582 -14.44 16.81 35.03
CA PRO A 582 -13.25 17.55 35.46
C PRO A 582 -12.92 17.42 36.96
N SER A 583 -13.93 17.19 37.80
CA SER A 583 -13.73 16.95 39.25
C SER A 583 -13.12 15.59 39.59
N CYS A 584 -13.06 14.67 38.61
CA CYS A 584 -12.46 13.34 38.77
C CYS A 584 -11.04 13.26 38.19
N LYS A 585 -10.51 14.39 37.68
CA LYS A 585 -9.12 14.52 37.22
C LYS A 585 -8.31 15.16 38.33
N PRO A 586 -7.25 14.52 38.85
CA PRO A 586 -6.43 15.11 39.90
C PRO A 586 -5.78 16.41 39.39
N SER A 587 -5.71 17.42 40.25
CA SER A 587 -5.06 18.70 39.97
C SER A 587 -3.56 18.69 40.27
N ASP A 588 -3.06 17.65 40.95
CA ASP A 588 -1.67 17.49 41.40
C ASP A 588 -1.15 16.07 41.12
N ASP A 589 0.17 15.93 40.94
CA ASP A 589 0.97 14.75 40.54
C ASP A 589 0.91 13.51 41.49
N SER A 590 -0.19 13.29 42.22
CA SER A 590 -0.40 12.03 42.94
C SER A 590 -1.00 10.98 42.00
N GLU A 591 -0.27 9.89 41.74
CA GLU A 591 -0.66 8.78 40.86
C GLU A 591 -1.88 7.95 41.33
N ASN A 592 -2.56 8.35 42.41
CA ASN A 592 -3.68 7.61 42.96
C ASN A 592 -5.01 7.95 42.27
N VAL A 593 -5.45 7.05 41.39
CA VAL A 593 -6.79 7.08 40.77
C VAL A 593 -7.88 6.99 41.86
N PRO A 594 -8.96 7.79 41.82
CA PRO A 594 -10.06 7.69 42.80
C PRO A 594 -10.87 6.39 42.64
N ASP A 595 -11.32 5.78 43.73
CA ASP A 595 -12.13 4.53 43.72
C ASP A 595 -13.50 4.70 43.03
N LYS A 596 -13.99 5.95 42.99
CA LYS A 596 -15.25 6.33 42.35
C LYS A 596 -15.01 7.49 41.41
N PHE A 597 -15.36 7.32 40.14
CA PHE A 597 -15.31 8.39 39.15
C PHE A 597 -16.48 8.32 38.17
N CYS A 598 -16.85 9.47 37.59
CA CYS A 598 -17.98 9.58 36.69
C CYS A 598 -17.59 10.22 35.35
N THR A 599 -18.34 9.88 34.31
CA THR A 599 -18.18 10.51 33.00
C THR A 599 -18.85 11.88 32.93
N ILE A 600 -18.45 12.68 31.96
CA ILE A 600 -19.18 13.86 31.50
C ILE A 600 -20.56 13.40 31.02
N VAL A 601 -21.56 14.24 31.28
CA VAL A 601 -22.91 14.09 30.75
C VAL A 601 -22.88 14.05 29.22
N SER A 602 -23.31 12.96 28.62
CA SER A 602 -23.30 12.82 27.16
C SER A 602 -24.49 12.03 26.63
N SER A 603 -25.01 12.47 25.48
CA SER A 603 -26.04 11.75 24.72
C SER A 603 -25.52 10.47 24.06
N HIS A 604 -24.20 10.32 23.91
CA HIS A 604 -23.56 9.14 23.31
C HIS A 604 -23.79 7.86 24.12
N PHE A 605 -24.08 7.99 25.41
CA PHE A 605 -24.43 6.86 26.28
C PHE A 605 -25.93 6.51 26.26
N GLY A 606 -26.77 7.33 25.61
CA GLY A 606 -28.22 7.13 25.59
C GLY A 606 -28.65 5.80 24.97
N PHE A 607 -27.95 5.35 23.91
CA PHE A 607 -28.20 4.03 23.35
C PHE A 607 -28.01 2.90 24.37
N TYR A 608 -26.97 2.99 25.22
CA TYR A 608 -26.70 1.97 26.23
C TYR A 608 -27.68 2.06 27.40
N ALA A 609 -28.02 3.28 27.81
CA ALA A 609 -29.02 3.52 28.84
C ALA A 609 -30.40 2.97 28.44
N ASP A 610 -30.86 3.26 27.22
CA ASP A 610 -32.15 2.79 26.71
C ASP A 610 -32.22 1.26 26.60
N GLN A 611 -31.09 0.60 26.29
CA GLN A 611 -31.04 -0.85 26.07
C GLN A 611 -30.83 -1.66 27.35
N PHE A 612 -30.08 -1.14 28.32
CA PHE A 612 -29.77 -1.84 29.57
C PHE A 612 -30.61 -1.34 30.77
N TRP A 613 -31.23 -0.17 30.70
CA TRP A 613 -32.08 0.43 31.75
C TRP A 613 -33.42 0.90 31.17
N ALA A 614 -34.29 -0.04 30.80
CA ALA A 614 -35.66 0.28 30.43
C ALA A 614 -36.49 0.59 31.70
N ASN A 615 -37.14 1.76 31.75
CA ASN A 615 -38.01 2.20 32.86
C ASN A 615 -37.35 2.21 34.25
N GLY A 616 -36.03 2.48 34.33
CA GLY A 616 -35.31 2.57 35.61
C GLY A 616 -34.93 1.23 36.25
N GLU A 617 -35.24 0.09 35.61
CA GLU A 617 -34.81 -1.24 36.06
C GLU A 617 -33.70 -1.82 35.14
N PRO A 618 -32.72 -2.55 35.70
CA PRO A 618 -31.67 -3.20 34.91
C PRO A 618 -32.28 -4.33 34.06
N THR A 619 -32.15 -4.21 32.76
CA THR A 619 -32.66 -5.15 31.75
C THR A 619 -31.53 -5.59 30.82
N ILE A 620 -31.61 -6.82 30.32
CA ILE A 620 -30.62 -7.34 29.38
C ILE A 620 -31.14 -7.07 27.96
N PRO A 621 -30.35 -6.43 27.06
CA PRO A 621 -30.79 -6.13 25.71
C PRO A 621 -31.19 -7.39 24.92
N LYS A 622 -32.27 -7.32 24.13
CA LYS A 622 -32.75 -8.47 23.32
C LYS A 622 -31.71 -8.98 22.31
N LEU A 623 -30.82 -8.10 21.83
CA LEU A 623 -29.76 -8.42 20.87
C LEU A 623 -28.41 -8.72 21.52
N ILE A 624 -28.35 -8.92 22.84
CA ILE A 624 -27.08 -9.13 23.57
C ILE A 624 -26.23 -10.27 22.97
N HIS A 625 -26.87 -11.32 22.45
CA HIS A 625 -26.19 -12.45 21.79
C HIS A 625 -25.31 -12.06 20.59
N ARG A 626 -25.52 -10.88 19.98
CA ARG A 626 -24.69 -10.33 18.89
C ARG A 626 -23.52 -9.50 19.40
N TRP A 627 -23.55 -9.05 20.65
CA TRP A 627 -22.56 -8.15 21.24
C TRP A 627 -21.58 -8.87 22.17
N MET A 628 -21.75 -10.17 22.39
CA MET A 628 -20.84 -11.01 23.18
C MET A 628 -19.55 -11.32 22.41
N SER A 629 -18.59 -10.40 22.40
CA SER A 629 -17.22 -10.64 21.93
C SER A 629 -16.35 -11.25 23.05
N PRO A 630 -15.20 -11.87 22.71
CA PRO A 630 -14.23 -12.32 23.71
C PRO A 630 -13.77 -11.22 24.68
N CYS A 631 -13.62 -9.99 24.18
CA CYS A 631 -13.30 -8.81 24.98
C CYS A 631 -14.42 -8.47 25.97
N VAL A 632 -15.69 -8.48 25.54
CA VAL A 632 -16.85 -8.26 26.44
C VAL A 632 -16.90 -9.29 27.57
N LEU A 633 -16.61 -10.56 27.27
CA LEU A 633 -16.55 -11.63 28.27
C LEU A 633 -15.43 -11.42 29.29
N ALA A 634 -14.28 -10.91 28.84
CA ALA A 634 -13.15 -10.54 29.70
C ALA A 634 -13.54 -9.46 30.71
N TYR A 635 -14.07 -8.34 30.22
CA TYR A 635 -14.46 -7.22 31.09
C TYR A 635 -15.65 -7.54 32.00
N TRP A 636 -16.56 -8.41 31.55
CA TRP A 636 -17.64 -8.90 32.41
C TRP A 636 -17.10 -9.77 33.55
N TYR A 637 -16.15 -10.67 33.27
CA TYR A 637 -15.49 -11.46 34.30
C TYR A 637 -14.67 -10.58 35.26
N MET A 638 -13.85 -9.65 34.74
CA MET A 638 -13.00 -8.80 35.57
C MET A 638 -13.78 -7.86 36.50
N TYR A 639 -15.00 -7.45 36.13
CA TYR A 639 -15.79 -6.51 36.94
C TYR A 639 -16.82 -7.19 37.87
N GLY A 640 -17.34 -8.37 37.49
CA GLY A 640 -18.42 -9.03 38.23
C GLY A 640 -18.39 -10.56 38.22
N GLY A 641 -17.24 -11.15 37.86
CA GLY A 641 -17.00 -12.58 37.85
C GLY A 641 -16.20 -13.07 39.06
N HIS A 642 -16.33 -14.35 39.37
CA HIS A 642 -15.59 -15.04 40.42
C HIS A 642 -15.09 -16.39 39.91
N ARG A 643 -13.92 -16.83 40.35
CA ARG A 643 -13.37 -18.16 40.05
C ARG A 643 -13.17 -18.92 41.35
N ASN A 644 -13.71 -20.13 41.44
CA ASN A 644 -13.53 -20.99 42.62
C ASN A 644 -12.20 -21.79 42.53
N SER A 645 -11.77 -22.36 43.65
CA SER A 645 -10.57 -23.22 43.76
C SER A 645 -10.58 -24.43 42.81
N SER A 646 -11.76 -24.94 42.43
CA SER A 646 -11.94 -26.00 41.42
C SER A 646 -11.75 -25.54 39.97
N GLY A 647 -11.53 -24.24 39.74
CA GLY A 647 -11.37 -23.65 38.40
C GLY A 647 -12.69 -23.30 37.69
N ASP A 648 -13.83 -23.42 38.35
CA ASP A 648 -15.15 -23.05 37.83
C ASP A 648 -15.36 -21.54 37.87
N ILE A 649 -16.03 -21.00 36.85
CA ILE A 649 -16.23 -19.55 36.66
C ILE A 649 -17.70 -19.20 36.88
N PHE A 650 -17.94 -18.21 37.73
CA PHE A 650 -19.26 -17.72 38.08
C PHE A 650 -19.40 -16.26 37.64
N LEU A 651 -20.38 -15.99 36.79
CA LEU A 651 -20.71 -14.63 36.35
C LEU A 651 -22.02 -14.18 36.98
N LYS A 652 -21.98 -13.01 37.61
CA LYS A 652 -23.16 -12.38 38.22
C LYS A 652 -23.85 -11.47 37.21
N ILE A 653 -25.17 -11.58 37.10
CA ILE A 653 -25.98 -10.68 36.25
C ILE A 653 -27.31 -10.32 36.90
N LYS A 654 -27.75 -9.09 36.70
CA LYS A 654 -29.08 -8.60 37.06
C LYS A 654 -29.87 -8.39 35.77
N GLY A 655 -31.07 -8.94 35.68
CA GLY A 655 -31.88 -8.80 34.46
C GLY A 655 -33.10 -9.71 34.41
N SER A 656 -33.79 -9.72 33.28
CA SER A 656 -34.94 -10.59 33.02
C SER A 656 -34.51 -12.02 32.67
N GLN A 657 -35.37 -12.99 32.97
CA GLN A 657 -35.13 -14.41 32.67
C GLN A 657 -34.93 -14.68 31.17
N GLU A 658 -35.72 -14.03 30.31
CA GLU A 658 -35.58 -14.11 28.83
C GLU A 658 -34.21 -13.62 28.34
N GLY A 659 -33.66 -12.58 28.97
CA GLY A 659 -32.34 -12.04 28.63
C GLY A 659 -31.22 -13.02 28.96
N VAL A 660 -31.33 -13.70 30.09
CA VAL A 660 -30.38 -14.74 30.52
C VAL A 660 -30.44 -15.95 29.58
N GLU A 661 -31.63 -16.36 29.13
CA GLU A 661 -31.78 -17.44 28.15
C GLU A 661 -31.09 -17.14 26.81
N ASN A 662 -31.13 -15.88 26.35
CA ASN A 662 -30.41 -15.46 25.15
C ASN A 662 -28.89 -15.54 25.31
N ILE A 663 -28.39 -15.25 26.51
CA ILE A 663 -26.97 -15.41 26.85
C ILE A 663 -26.59 -16.90 26.87
N VAL A 664 -27.42 -17.75 27.49
CA VAL A 664 -27.22 -19.22 27.52
C VAL A 664 -27.20 -19.81 26.12
N LYS A 665 -28.12 -19.39 25.23
CA LYS A 665 -28.13 -19.80 23.81
C LYS A 665 -26.83 -19.43 23.11
N LYS A 666 -26.26 -18.25 23.42
CA LYS A 666 -24.98 -17.81 22.85
C LYS A 666 -23.80 -18.61 23.38
N PHE A 667 -23.75 -18.91 24.68
CA PHE A 667 -22.73 -19.78 25.26
C PHE A 667 -22.76 -21.17 24.63
N LYS A 668 -23.96 -21.76 24.43
CA LYS A 668 -24.11 -23.02 23.69
C LYS A 668 -23.59 -22.93 22.26
N ALA A 669 -23.85 -21.83 21.55
CA ALA A 669 -23.32 -21.58 20.22
C ALA A 669 -21.77 -21.38 20.20
N MET A 670 -21.19 -20.97 21.33
CA MET A 670 -19.73 -20.89 21.55
C MET A 670 -19.14 -22.21 22.10
N SER A 671 -19.91 -23.30 22.06
CA SER A 671 -19.53 -24.64 22.58
C SER A 671 -19.25 -24.69 24.08
N MET A 672 -19.95 -23.85 24.85
CA MET A 672 -19.87 -23.81 26.30
C MET A 672 -21.23 -24.15 26.93
N ASP A 673 -21.26 -25.14 27.81
CA ASP A 673 -22.41 -25.39 28.65
C ASP A 673 -22.29 -24.62 29.98
N CYS A 674 -23.40 -23.97 30.36
CA CYS A 674 -23.47 -23.17 31.58
C CYS A 674 -24.72 -23.54 32.39
N LYS A 675 -24.56 -23.64 33.72
CA LYS A 675 -25.67 -23.80 34.65
C LYS A 675 -26.10 -22.43 35.18
N VAL A 676 -27.41 -22.20 35.28
CA VAL A 676 -27.95 -20.93 35.78
C VAL A 676 -28.68 -21.18 37.10
N LYS A 677 -28.35 -20.41 38.15
CA LYS A 677 -29.10 -20.40 39.42
C LYS A 677 -29.61 -18.99 39.69
N ARG A 678 -30.88 -18.88 40.06
CA ARG A 678 -31.54 -17.61 40.41
C ARG A 678 -31.57 -17.44 41.93
N LYS A 679 -31.03 -16.33 42.45
CA LYS A 679 -31.16 -15.92 43.86
C LYS A 679 -31.77 -14.50 43.88
N GLY A 680 -33.08 -14.42 44.08
CA GLY A 680 -33.83 -13.15 44.03
C GLY A 680 -33.87 -12.50 42.64
N ARG A 681 -33.40 -11.24 42.54
CA ARG A 681 -33.27 -10.46 41.29
C ARG A 681 -31.91 -10.67 40.57
N VAL A 682 -31.06 -11.56 41.07
CA VAL A 682 -29.71 -11.84 40.53
C VAL A 682 -29.67 -13.27 39.99
N PHE A 683 -29.07 -13.43 38.80
CA PHE A 683 -28.78 -14.72 38.19
C PHE A 683 -27.27 -14.97 38.26
N TRP A 684 -26.91 -16.20 38.61
CA TRP A 684 -25.54 -16.70 38.60
C TRP A 684 -25.40 -17.68 37.46
N ILE A 685 -24.47 -17.40 36.55
CA ILE A 685 -24.12 -18.28 35.43
C ILE A 685 -22.81 -18.96 35.79
N GLY A 686 -22.88 -20.26 36.07
CA GLY A 686 -21.72 -21.11 36.36
C GLY A 686 -21.27 -21.86 35.12
N ILE A 687 -20.01 -21.68 34.74
CA ILE A 687 -19.32 -22.44 33.69
C ILE A 687 -18.40 -23.43 34.41
N LEU A 688 -18.67 -24.73 34.24
CA LEU A 688 -18.05 -25.79 35.04
C LEU A 688 -17.03 -26.61 34.23
N GLY A 689 -15.98 -27.09 34.90
CA GLY A 689 -15.06 -28.12 34.40
C GLY A 689 -14.33 -27.75 33.10
N SER A 690 -14.36 -28.63 32.09
CA SER A 690 -13.63 -28.40 30.82
C SER A 690 -14.07 -27.13 30.08
N HIS A 691 -15.31 -26.68 30.26
CA HIS A 691 -15.81 -25.44 29.65
C HIS A 691 -15.25 -24.18 30.30
N SER A 692 -14.82 -24.22 31.58
CA SER A 692 -14.17 -23.08 32.23
C SER A 692 -12.77 -22.86 31.68
N THR A 693 -12.06 -23.94 31.34
CA THR A 693 -10.75 -23.85 30.67
C THR A 693 -10.86 -23.28 29.26
N TRP A 694 -11.96 -23.57 28.56
CA TRP A 694 -12.25 -22.99 27.24
C TRP A 694 -12.59 -21.50 27.33
N PHE A 695 -13.40 -21.12 28.32
CA PHE A 695 -13.66 -19.70 28.62
C PHE A 695 -12.38 -18.94 28.89
N TRP A 696 -11.49 -19.52 29.71
CA TRP A 696 -10.22 -18.90 30.06
C TRP A 696 -9.36 -18.66 28.83
N LYS A 697 -9.18 -19.67 27.95
CA LYS A 697 -8.45 -19.51 26.69
C LYS A 697 -9.01 -18.43 25.76
N LEU A 698 -10.32 -18.21 25.81
CA LEU A 698 -11.00 -17.22 24.98
C LEU A 698 -10.80 -15.80 25.52
N VAL A 699 -10.66 -15.66 26.83
CA VAL A 699 -10.60 -14.39 27.54
C VAL A 699 -9.16 -13.96 27.89
N GLU A 700 -8.23 -14.90 28.06
CA GLU A 700 -6.81 -14.71 28.40
C GLU A 700 -6.11 -13.61 27.57
N PRO A 701 -6.30 -13.48 26.23
CA PRO A 701 -5.67 -12.41 25.46
C PRO A 701 -6.12 -10.98 25.82
N TYR A 702 -7.22 -10.85 26.56
CA TYR A 702 -7.85 -9.58 26.94
C TYR A 702 -7.81 -9.34 28.45
N MET A 703 -7.19 -10.24 29.22
CA MET A 703 -6.96 -10.03 30.64
C MET A 703 -5.84 -9.00 30.84
N ILE A 704 -6.01 -8.15 31.84
CA ILE A 704 -5.02 -7.13 32.19
C ILE A 704 -4.13 -7.73 33.28
N GLU A 705 -2.92 -8.15 32.92
CA GLU A 705 -1.90 -8.61 33.87
C GLU A 705 -0.91 -7.48 34.14
N ASP A 706 -0.69 -7.14 35.43
CA ASP A 706 0.42 -6.29 35.84
C ASP A 706 1.63 -7.17 36.19
N ARG A 707 2.80 -6.87 35.59
CA ARG A 707 4.06 -7.60 35.81
C ARG A 707 4.78 -7.23 37.12
N ASP A 708 4.27 -6.29 37.90
CA ASP A 708 5.04 -5.62 38.96
C ASP A 708 4.42 -5.69 40.37
N PHE A 709 3.85 -6.82 40.80
CA PHE A 709 3.58 -7.06 42.24
C PHE A 709 3.79 -8.53 42.65
N PRO A 710 4.52 -8.82 43.75
CA PRO A 710 4.71 -10.18 44.26
C PRO A 710 3.45 -10.72 44.93
N GLU A 711 3.22 -12.03 44.78
CA GLU A 711 2.20 -12.81 45.48
C GLU A 711 2.24 -12.56 47.00
N VAL A 712 1.15 -12.05 47.57
CA VAL A 712 0.92 -12.05 49.03
C VAL A 712 -0.45 -12.67 49.27
N GLY A 713 -0.48 -13.66 50.16
CA GLY A 713 -1.62 -14.52 50.46
C GLY A 713 -2.88 -13.76 50.86
N ASP A 714 -3.98 -14.14 50.22
CA ASP A 714 -5.27 -13.45 50.27
C ASP A 714 -6.11 -13.96 51.45
N GLU A 715 -6.11 -13.24 52.59
CA GLU A 715 -7.05 -13.49 53.70
C GLU A 715 -8.50 -13.03 53.36
N THR A 716 -8.71 -12.42 52.19
CA THR A 716 -10.00 -11.98 51.65
C THR A 716 -10.85 -13.11 51.04
N GLU A 717 -10.28 -14.30 50.80
CA GLU A 717 -11.06 -15.48 50.36
C GLU A 717 -12.14 -15.90 51.37
N LYS A 718 -11.99 -15.58 52.67
CA LYS A 718 -12.93 -16.07 53.71
C LYS A 718 -14.29 -15.38 53.71
N HIS A 719 -14.40 -14.11 53.34
CA HIS A 719 -15.68 -13.40 53.41
C HIS A 719 -16.60 -13.64 52.20
N TYR A 720 -16.03 -13.96 51.03
CA TYR A 720 -16.79 -14.37 49.84
C TYR A 720 -16.99 -15.89 49.72
N ALA A 721 -16.08 -16.71 50.27
CA ALA A 721 -16.26 -18.16 50.37
C ALA A 721 -17.53 -18.54 51.15
N MET A 722 -17.87 -17.79 52.23
CA MET A 722 -19.12 -18.01 52.97
C MET A 722 -20.39 -17.80 52.13
N ALA A 723 -20.36 -16.95 51.10
CA ALA A 723 -21.50 -16.76 50.20
C ALA A 723 -21.54 -17.78 49.05
N ALA A 724 -20.39 -18.35 48.68
CA ALA A 724 -20.25 -19.36 47.63
C ALA A 724 -20.47 -20.80 48.14
N GLU A 725 -20.23 -21.09 49.42
CA GLU A 725 -20.52 -22.40 50.02
C GLU A 725 -22.03 -22.75 50.02
N GLU A 726 -22.92 -21.75 49.94
CA GLU A 726 -24.37 -21.95 49.75
C GLU A 726 -24.78 -22.26 48.29
N ILE A 727 -23.85 -22.26 47.33
CA ILE A 727 -24.14 -22.53 45.91
C ILE A 727 -23.29 -23.69 45.42
N LYS A 728 -23.44 -24.85 46.08
CA LYS A 728 -23.05 -26.13 45.48
C LYS A 728 -24.05 -26.51 44.39
N PHE A 729 -23.61 -26.55 43.13
CA PHE A 729 -24.31 -27.28 42.06
C PHE A 729 -23.92 -28.76 42.17
N ASN A 730 -24.42 -29.46 43.20
CA ASN A 730 -24.17 -30.89 43.33
C ASN A 730 -24.79 -31.66 42.15
N SER A 731 -24.06 -32.66 41.67
CA SER A 731 -24.53 -33.74 40.81
C SER A 731 -25.60 -34.59 41.51
N ASP A 732 -26.59 -35.05 40.74
CA ASP A 732 -27.69 -35.98 41.03
C ASP A 732 -28.94 -35.51 41.78
N SER A 733 -30.01 -35.31 40.99
CA SER A 733 -31.36 -35.92 41.09
C SER A 733 -32.16 -35.31 39.91
N GLY A 734 -32.64 -36.04 38.90
CA GLY A 734 -33.67 -37.07 39.04
C GLY A 734 -35.03 -36.38 38.89
N GLU A 735 -35.62 -36.52 37.69
CA GLU A 735 -36.92 -35.99 37.18
C GLU A 735 -36.95 -34.60 36.52
#